data_AF-A0A8J7NRC2-F1
#
_entry.id   AF-A0A8J7NRC2-F1
#
_cell.length_a   1.000
_cell.length_b   1.000
_cell.length_c   1.000
_cell.angle_alpha   90.00
_cell.angle_beta   90.00
_cell.angle_gamma   90.00
#
_symmetry.space_group_name_H-M   'P 1'
#
loop_
_entity.id
_entity.type
_entity.pdbx_description
1 polymer ?
#
loop_
_entity_poly.entity_id
_entity_poly.type
_entity_poly.pdbx_seq_one_letter_code
_entity_poly.pdbx_strand_id
1 'polypeptide(L)'
;AGCFRTRCCIRFRLQRFHRIEMAASGDQAFDYGFLLHISEESSRVAALNEYLSTRSYLGGFVFSRADAEAFALLRRPPAEPLSHALRWYRHVAALLRDSCTKGKRVQPPWTPPKGTEPPKLCLYNSLTRRKEEFVPQNGNRVLWYCCGPTVYDASHMGHARSYISFDILRRILMNYFKYDVFYCMNITDIDDKIIKRARQNYLLEQYIAKKPAPAQILEDVLTARKPFQVKLAETTDPDKKQMLERMDKAVSEALAPLQGAVQSRAAVTHSQAEVLLEEAKDLLSDWLDSQFGSQVTDNSIFSLLPKYWEGEYHKDMEALNVLPPDVLTRVSEYVPEIVEFVKKIVDNGYGYVSNGSVYFDTVKFDASEKHSYAKLVPEAVGDQKALQEGEGDLSISADRLSEKRSQNDFALWKGSKPGEPSWESPWGKGRPGWHIECSAMAGSILGESMDIHGGGFDLRFPHHDNELAQSEAFFENDHWVRYFLHTGHLTIAGCKMSKSLKNFITIKDALAKHTARQLRLAFLMHSWKDTLDYSPNTMESAIQYERFMNEFFLNVKDILRAPTDLTGQFEKWESPEIELNQSFCDRKAAVHVALCDNIDTRTALEEMRAMVSQSNTYIASRKSAKLAPNRVLLQSIATYLTDMLKTFGAIEGTEPIGFPVGGHGQNVDLESTVLPYLKVLSDFREGVRKIAREKKVTEILQLCDAVRDDILPELGVRLEDHEGLPTVVKLVDRETLLKEREEKKKVEEEKRRKKEEAARKRQEQEMAKLAKMKIPPSEMFRLEADKFSRFDETGFPTHDSEGKEISKGQTKKLRKLYEAQEKLHKEYLEMVTNGVRPCLEFLLLVRAARRRFGQSEAALVRVRRGPAFAMEGEKNEVKGKVGDQVMQNPQALAALQERLDSVSHTPSTIIESLPRSVKRRVNALKLLQVKCAHIEAKFYEEVHELERKYAALYQPLFDQRRDVVTGGVEPTDEECEWHSDREDEEELADELMKKATVEENKADAAQEEEPQGIPEFWLTIFRSVDMLSDLLQVIVPRLFSFSLKA
;
A
#
# COMPACT_ATOMS: atom_id res chain seq x y z
N ALA A 1 28.23 29.11 -39.22
CA ALA A 1 28.47 30.52 -38.78
C ALA A 1 28.19 30.61 -37.27
N GLY A 2 28.65 31.58 -36.48
CA GLY A 2 29.52 32.75 -36.70
C GLY A 2 29.06 33.93 -35.81
N CYS A 3 29.61 34.21 -34.63
CA CYS A 3 30.96 34.74 -34.27
C CYS A 3 30.98 36.27 -33.99
N PHE A 4 31.09 36.67 -32.71
CA PHE A 4 31.66 37.94 -32.15
C PHE A 4 31.85 37.68 -30.62
N ARG A 5 33.00 37.83 -29.93
CA ARG A 5 33.90 38.99 -29.60
C ARG A 5 33.19 40.09 -28.77
N THR A 6 33.71 40.62 -27.64
CA THR A 6 35.09 40.96 -27.18
C THR A 6 35.25 40.93 -25.62
N ARG A 7 36.33 40.38 -25.01
CA ARG A 7 37.61 40.99 -24.48
C ARG A 7 37.59 41.94 -23.25
N CYS A 8 38.13 41.49 -22.09
CA CYS A 8 39.16 42.13 -21.22
C CYS A 8 39.51 41.18 -20.01
N CYS A 9 40.78 40.90 -19.64
CA CYS A 9 41.67 41.61 -18.67
C CYS A 9 41.09 41.73 -17.23
N ILE A 10 41.72 41.40 -16.09
CA ILE A 10 43.08 40.93 -15.60
C ILE A 10 42.83 40.10 -14.31
N ARG A 11 43.56 39.07 -13.81
CA ARG A 11 44.95 38.51 -13.92
C ARG A 11 45.98 38.89 -12.80
N PHE A 12 45.69 38.59 -11.53
CA PHE A 12 46.62 38.55 -10.35
C PHE A 12 46.31 37.32 -9.45
N ARG A 13 47.16 36.78 -8.56
CA ARG A 13 48.64 36.63 -8.50
C ARG A 13 49.03 35.74 -7.29
N LEU A 14 49.42 34.48 -7.49
CA LEU A 14 50.10 33.66 -6.47
C LEU A 14 51.29 32.89 -7.08
N GLN A 15 52.45 33.56 -7.15
CA GLN A 15 53.74 32.96 -7.52
C GLN A 15 54.89 33.63 -6.76
N ARG A 16 55.36 32.93 -5.72
CA ARG A 16 56.62 32.97 -4.96
C ARG A 16 56.43 31.81 -3.96
N PHE A 17 57.30 30.82 -3.81
CA PHE A 17 58.76 30.72 -3.93
C PHE A 17 59.16 29.36 -4.60
N HIS A 18 60.40 29.05 -4.99
CA HIS A 18 61.68 29.78 -4.99
C HIS A 18 62.15 30.03 -6.45
N ARG A 19 62.89 31.12 -6.68
CA ARG A 19 64.03 31.09 -7.61
C ARG A 19 65.21 30.53 -6.82
N ILE A 20 66.05 29.69 -7.42
CA ILE A 20 67.45 29.65 -7.02
C ILE A 20 68.07 30.91 -7.61
N GLU A 21 68.74 31.70 -6.79
CA GLU A 21 69.39 32.93 -7.21
C GLU A 21 70.70 32.59 -7.92
N MET A 22 70.87 33.08 -9.16
CA MET A 22 72.22 33.33 -9.66
C MET A 22 72.72 34.59 -8.97
N ALA A 23 73.39 34.41 -7.85
CA ALA A 23 74.02 35.48 -7.11
C ALA A 23 75.14 36.10 -7.95
N ALA A 24 75.10 37.42 -8.11
CA ALA A 24 76.19 38.18 -8.73
C ALA A 24 77.26 38.48 -7.68
N SER A 25 78.12 37.51 -7.40
CA SER A 25 79.39 37.66 -6.69
C SER A 25 80.55 37.26 -7.61
N GLY A 26 81.66 37.99 -7.54
CA GLY A 26 82.75 37.93 -8.54
C GLY A 26 83.70 36.73 -8.39
N ASP A 27 83.18 35.51 -8.46
CA ASP A 27 84.01 34.30 -8.52
C ASP A 27 84.57 34.06 -9.93
N GLN A 28 85.81 33.56 -10.01
CA GLN A 28 86.51 33.35 -11.28
C GLN A 28 85.97 32.11 -11.99
N ALA A 29 85.28 32.32 -13.11
CA ALA A 29 85.03 31.23 -14.07
C ALA A 29 86.37 30.68 -14.57
N PHE A 30 86.59 29.37 -14.42
CA PHE A 30 87.83 28.72 -14.87
C PHE A 30 87.88 28.69 -16.40
N ASP A 31 88.76 29.50 -16.99
CA ASP A 31 89.11 29.37 -18.40
C ASP A 31 90.03 28.15 -18.58
N TYR A 32 89.66 27.25 -19.49
CA TYR A 32 90.44 26.07 -19.86
C TYR A 32 90.89 26.10 -21.33
N GLY A 33 90.70 27.21 -22.04
CA GLY A 33 90.97 27.35 -23.48
C GLY A 33 92.40 26.99 -23.88
N PHE A 34 93.37 27.16 -22.97
CA PHE A 34 94.77 26.73 -23.18
C PHE A 34 94.90 25.22 -23.50
N LEU A 35 93.99 24.37 -23.02
CA LEU A 35 93.99 22.93 -23.31
C LEU A 35 93.66 22.60 -24.77
N LEU A 36 92.97 23.50 -25.49
CA LEU A 36 92.66 23.31 -26.91
C LEU A 36 93.90 23.43 -27.81
N HIS A 37 94.95 24.10 -27.32
CA HIS A 37 96.21 24.31 -28.05
C HIS A 37 97.26 23.22 -27.80
N ILE A 38 96.97 22.24 -26.95
CA ILE A 38 97.86 21.11 -26.64
C ILE A 38 97.31 19.85 -27.32
N SER A 39 98.04 19.29 -28.27
CA SER A 39 97.59 18.13 -29.08
C SER A 39 97.63 16.80 -28.32
N GLU A 40 98.61 16.61 -27.43
CA GLU A 40 98.82 15.36 -26.69
C GLU A 40 97.93 15.27 -25.44
N GLU A 41 97.34 14.11 -25.16
CA GLU A 41 96.40 13.93 -24.04
C GLU A 41 97.10 13.88 -22.67
N SER A 42 98.23 13.18 -22.58
CA SER A 42 99.16 13.18 -21.43
C SER A 42 99.54 14.61 -21.00
N SER A 43 100.03 15.40 -21.95
CA SER A 43 100.46 16.78 -21.73
C SER A 43 99.29 17.71 -21.34
N ARG A 44 98.09 17.52 -21.90
CA ARG A 44 96.86 18.21 -21.45
C ARG A 44 96.50 17.89 -20.00
N VAL A 45 96.54 16.61 -19.62
CA VAL A 45 96.21 16.18 -18.25
C VAL A 45 97.22 16.72 -17.23
N ALA A 46 98.50 16.79 -17.58
CA ALA A 46 99.53 17.41 -16.75
C ALA A 46 99.28 18.93 -16.57
N ALA A 47 99.06 19.67 -17.66
CA ALA A 47 98.80 21.11 -17.62
C ALA A 47 97.51 21.46 -16.84
N LEU A 48 96.45 20.67 -17.00
CA LEU A 48 95.23 20.80 -16.20
C LEU A 48 95.49 20.53 -14.71
N ASN A 49 96.34 19.56 -14.36
CA ASN A 49 96.67 19.26 -12.97
C ASN A 49 97.44 20.40 -12.29
N GLU A 50 98.35 21.06 -13.01
CA GLU A 50 99.09 22.23 -12.52
C GLU A 50 98.19 23.47 -12.39
N TYR A 51 97.30 23.68 -13.35
CA TYR A 51 96.28 24.74 -13.30
C TYR A 51 95.33 24.59 -12.09
N LEU A 52 94.99 23.34 -11.73
CA LEU A 52 94.13 23.00 -10.59
C LEU A 52 94.90 22.73 -9.27
N SER A 53 96.24 22.76 -9.27
CA SER A 53 97.03 22.69 -8.03
C SER A 53 97.23 24.05 -7.40
N THR A 54 97.37 25.10 -8.24
CA THR A 54 97.50 26.49 -7.81
C THR A 54 96.17 27.18 -7.51
N ARG A 55 95.02 26.54 -7.83
CA ARG A 55 93.67 27.11 -7.71
C ARG A 55 92.71 26.11 -7.09
N SER A 56 92.13 26.46 -5.93
CA SER A 56 91.25 25.55 -5.17
C SER A 56 89.86 25.43 -5.81
N TYR A 57 89.70 24.53 -6.76
CA TYR A 57 88.46 24.30 -7.51
C TYR A 57 87.24 23.84 -6.67
N LEU A 58 87.37 23.68 -5.36
CA LEU A 58 86.28 23.29 -4.44
C LEU A 58 85.68 24.46 -3.65
N GLY A 59 86.34 25.62 -3.62
CA GLY A 59 85.79 26.83 -3.00
C GLY A 59 85.02 27.65 -4.05
N GLY A 60 83.69 27.71 -3.95
CA GLY A 60 82.85 28.47 -4.88
C GLY A 60 82.60 27.79 -6.25
N PHE A 61 82.76 26.47 -6.37
CA PHE A 61 82.59 25.77 -7.65
C PHE A 61 81.16 25.87 -8.20
N VAL A 62 81.02 26.44 -9.39
CA VAL A 62 79.81 26.39 -10.21
C VAL A 62 80.17 25.74 -11.54
N PHE A 63 79.58 24.57 -11.82
CA PHE A 63 79.86 23.81 -13.04
C PHE A 63 79.52 24.63 -14.29
N SER A 64 80.54 24.92 -15.10
CA SER A 64 80.41 25.78 -16.28
C SER A 64 80.40 25.00 -17.59
N ARG A 65 80.04 25.68 -18.68
CA ARG A 65 80.19 25.14 -20.03
C ARG A 65 81.66 24.84 -20.37
N ALA A 66 82.60 25.63 -19.86
CA ALA A 66 84.03 25.42 -20.07
C ALA A 66 84.52 24.13 -19.38
N ASP A 67 83.97 23.78 -18.20
CA ASP A 67 84.28 22.50 -17.55
C ASP A 67 83.79 21.31 -18.39
N ALA A 68 82.60 21.41 -18.99
CA ALA A 68 82.04 20.37 -19.86
C ALA A 68 82.87 20.17 -21.14
N GLU A 69 83.28 21.28 -21.77
CA GLU A 69 84.09 21.25 -23.00
C GLU A 69 85.52 20.79 -22.72
N ALA A 70 86.14 21.21 -21.61
CA ALA A 70 87.44 20.71 -21.16
C ALA A 70 87.40 19.22 -20.79
N PHE A 71 86.32 18.75 -20.16
CA PHE A 71 86.15 17.33 -19.80
C PHE A 71 86.04 16.45 -21.05
N ALA A 72 85.36 16.92 -22.10
CA ALA A 72 85.25 16.21 -23.38
C ALA A 72 86.58 16.04 -24.14
N LEU A 73 87.63 16.82 -23.80
CA LEU A 73 88.97 16.65 -24.34
C LEU A 73 89.73 15.45 -23.72
N LEU A 74 89.26 14.93 -22.59
CA LEU A 74 89.89 13.84 -21.84
C LEU A 74 89.10 12.53 -22.04
N ARG A 75 89.72 11.53 -22.66
CA ARG A 75 89.06 10.26 -23.02
C ARG A 75 88.99 9.26 -21.87
N ARG A 76 89.79 9.48 -20.83
CA ARG A 76 89.93 8.60 -19.66
C ARG A 76 90.29 9.41 -18.40
N PRO A 77 89.97 8.91 -17.19
CA PRO A 77 90.40 9.54 -15.96
C PRO A 77 91.94 9.68 -15.91
N PRO A 78 92.45 10.81 -15.40
CA PRO A 78 93.87 10.99 -15.10
C PRO A 78 94.45 9.91 -14.19
N ALA A 79 95.76 9.68 -14.27
CA ALA A 79 96.47 8.79 -13.36
C ALA A 79 96.57 9.38 -11.95
N GLU A 80 96.61 8.55 -10.91
CA GLU A 80 96.53 8.99 -9.50
C GLU A 80 97.60 9.98 -9.02
N PRO A 81 98.85 10.01 -9.56
CA PRO A 81 99.81 11.08 -9.24
C PRO A 81 99.34 12.49 -9.64
N LEU A 82 98.45 12.61 -10.63
CA LEU A 82 97.85 13.86 -11.08
C LEU A 82 96.53 14.09 -10.36
N SER A 83 96.65 14.19 -9.03
CA SER A 83 95.54 14.12 -8.08
C SER A 83 94.51 15.24 -8.24
N HIS A 84 94.90 16.46 -8.63
CA HIS A 84 94.00 17.60 -8.80
C HIS A 84 93.13 17.43 -10.05
N ALA A 85 93.75 17.10 -11.20
CA ALA A 85 93.02 16.78 -12.43
C ALA A 85 92.13 15.54 -12.25
N LEU A 86 92.59 14.51 -11.54
CA LEU A 86 91.78 13.32 -11.26
C LEU A 86 90.56 13.64 -10.38
N ARG A 87 90.72 14.49 -9.35
CA ARG A 87 89.63 14.85 -8.44
C ARG A 87 88.58 15.72 -9.13
N TRP A 88 89.01 16.68 -9.97
CA TRP A 88 88.12 17.44 -10.84
C TRP A 88 87.43 16.56 -11.87
N TYR A 89 88.15 15.67 -12.57
CA TYR A 89 87.58 14.74 -13.54
C TYR A 89 86.54 13.82 -12.88
N ARG A 90 86.82 13.25 -11.70
CA ARG A 90 85.86 12.42 -10.95
C ARG A 90 84.62 13.24 -10.53
N HIS A 91 84.77 14.53 -10.21
CA HIS A 91 83.65 15.41 -9.85
C HIS A 91 82.77 15.77 -11.06
N VAL A 92 83.37 16.24 -12.17
CA VAL A 92 82.65 16.54 -13.41
C VAL A 92 82.02 15.28 -14.02
N ALA A 93 82.70 14.13 -13.98
CA ALA A 93 82.14 12.86 -14.41
C ALA A 93 80.92 12.42 -13.58
N ALA A 94 80.84 12.77 -12.30
CA ALA A 94 79.66 12.50 -11.48
C ALA A 94 78.48 13.40 -11.89
N LEU A 95 78.72 14.71 -12.02
CA LEU A 95 77.72 15.69 -12.46
C LEU A 95 77.16 15.36 -13.86
N LEU A 96 78.02 14.94 -14.79
CA LEU A 96 77.60 14.53 -16.14
C LEU A 96 76.92 13.15 -16.15
N ARG A 97 77.19 12.24 -15.21
CA ARG A 97 76.47 10.96 -15.09
C ARG A 97 75.03 11.14 -14.60
N ASP A 98 74.77 12.10 -13.71
CA ASP A 98 73.41 12.48 -13.31
C ASP A 98 72.66 13.27 -14.41
N SER A 99 73.29 13.58 -15.55
CA SER A 99 72.56 14.03 -16.76
C SER A 99 71.80 12.89 -17.46
N CYS A 100 71.99 11.63 -17.04
CA CYS A 100 71.02 10.57 -17.32
C CYS A 100 69.71 10.93 -16.60
N THR A 101 68.72 11.39 -17.36
CA THR A 101 67.52 12.03 -16.81
C THR A 101 66.66 11.06 -15.99
N LYS A 102 66.91 11.02 -14.67
CA LYS A 102 65.83 10.96 -13.69
C LYS A 102 64.97 12.21 -13.87
N GLY A 103 64.12 12.20 -14.90
CA GLY A 103 63.14 13.26 -15.12
C GLY A 103 62.37 13.49 -13.82
N LYS A 104 62.09 14.76 -13.49
CA LYS A 104 61.16 15.11 -12.40
C LYS A 104 59.97 14.17 -12.50
N ARG A 105 59.63 13.41 -11.44
CA ARG A 105 58.53 12.43 -11.46
C ARG A 105 57.29 13.11 -12.05
N VAL A 106 57.02 12.83 -13.32
CA VAL A 106 55.82 13.32 -14.00
C VAL A 106 54.70 12.47 -13.43
N GLN A 107 53.62 13.09 -13.00
CA GLN A 107 52.42 12.36 -12.63
C GLN A 107 52.01 11.51 -13.85
N PRO A 108 51.80 10.19 -13.69
CA PRO A 108 51.36 9.36 -14.81
C PRO A 108 50.04 9.94 -15.36
N PRO A 109 49.82 9.88 -16.69
CA PRO A 109 48.61 10.45 -17.29
C PRO A 109 47.39 9.81 -16.62
N TRP A 110 46.56 10.62 -15.99
CA TRP A 110 45.31 10.15 -15.42
C TRP A 110 44.38 9.73 -16.55
N THR A 111 44.11 8.44 -16.64
CA THR A 111 43.06 7.89 -17.50
C THR A 111 41.74 7.93 -16.72
N PRO A 112 40.65 8.51 -17.26
CA PRO A 112 39.33 8.30 -16.68
C PRO A 112 38.99 6.80 -16.66
N PRO A 113 38.17 6.32 -15.71
CA PRO A 113 37.60 4.99 -15.78
C PRO A 113 36.90 4.77 -17.13
N LYS A 114 37.00 3.55 -17.69
CA LYS A 114 36.19 3.18 -18.85
C LYS A 114 34.72 3.17 -18.42
N GLY A 115 33.93 4.09 -18.95
CA GLY A 115 32.51 4.17 -18.63
C GLY A 115 31.71 3.07 -19.32
N THR A 116 30.84 2.42 -18.56
CA THR A 116 29.48 2.17 -19.04
C THR A 116 28.77 3.51 -19.16
N GLU A 117 27.91 3.70 -20.16
CA GLU A 117 27.01 4.86 -20.16
C GLU A 117 26.07 4.76 -18.94
N PRO A 118 25.82 5.87 -18.22
CA PRO A 118 24.96 5.84 -17.04
C PRO A 118 23.50 5.54 -17.44
N PRO A 119 22.72 4.79 -16.63
CA PRO A 119 21.30 4.58 -16.88
C PRO A 119 20.57 5.92 -17.02
N LYS A 120 19.93 6.13 -18.17
CA LYS A 120 19.13 7.33 -18.42
C LYS A 120 17.69 7.12 -17.96
N LEU A 121 17.03 8.19 -17.51
CA LEU A 121 15.61 8.16 -17.24
C LEU A 121 14.83 8.02 -18.55
N CYS A 122 14.04 6.95 -18.67
CA CYS A 122 13.05 6.76 -19.71
C CYS A 122 11.65 6.81 -19.06
N LEU A 123 10.66 7.38 -19.75
CA LEU A 123 9.26 7.43 -19.32
C LEU A 123 8.35 6.82 -20.37
N TYR A 124 7.31 6.12 -19.93
CA TYR A 124 6.26 5.58 -20.79
C TYR A 124 5.42 6.73 -21.36
N ASN A 125 5.68 7.10 -22.61
CA ASN A 125 4.94 8.14 -23.30
C ASN A 125 3.69 7.53 -23.93
N SER A 126 2.52 7.99 -23.50
CA SER A 126 1.24 7.47 -24.00
C SER A 126 1.02 7.78 -25.48
N LEU A 127 1.69 8.81 -26.02
CA LEU A 127 1.67 9.22 -27.41
C LEU A 127 2.39 8.23 -28.34
N THR A 128 3.50 7.63 -27.87
CA THR A 128 4.25 6.61 -28.64
C THR A 128 3.98 5.18 -28.19
N ARG A 129 3.29 5.02 -27.05
CA ARG A 129 2.96 3.76 -26.36
C ARG A 129 4.20 2.95 -25.95
N ARG A 130 5.34 3.61 -25.79
CA ARG A 130 6.64 3.01 -25.43
C ARG A 130 7.34 3.81 -24.33
N LYS A 131 8.39 3.23 -23.75
CA LYS A 131 9.33 3.94 -22.88
C LYS A 131 10.31 4.73 -23.77
N GLU A 132 10.26 6.05 -23.72
CA GLU A 132 11.13 6.96 -24.48
C GLU A 132 12.11 7.64 -23.51
N GLU A 133 13.32 7.99 -23.94
CA GLU A 133 14.29 8.78 -23.14
C GLU A 133 13.66 10.13 -22.75
N PHE A 134 13.70 10.50 -21.47
CA PHE A 134 13.14 11.76 -20.99
C PHE A 134 14.14 12.91 -21.12
N VAL A 135 13.84 13.85 -22.02
CA VAL A 135 14.67 15.01 -22.34
C VAL A 135 13.82 16.28 -22.22
N PRO A 136 13.98 17.09 -21.15
CA PRO A 136 13.28 18.36 -21.03
C PRO A 136 13.73 19.37 -22.10
N GLN A 137 12.80 20.15 -22.63
CA GLN A 137 13.09 21.14 -23.68
C GLN A 137 14.02 22.26 -23.19
N ASN A 138 13.96 22.59 -21.89
CA ASN A 138 14.69 23.70 -21.27
C ASN A 138 15.76 23.23 -20.28
N GLY A 139 16.54 22.22 -20.70
CA GLY A 139 17.71 21.72 -19.96
C GLY A 139 17.33 20.94 -18.71
N ASN A 140 17.34 21.61 -17.55
CA ASN A 140 16.94 21.01 -16.28
C ASN A 140 15.52 21.41 -15.83
N ARG A 141 14.89 22.36 -16.53
CA ARG A 141 13.52 22.81 -16.20
C ARG A 141 12.50 21.95 -16.94
N VAL A 142 11.47 21.52 -16.20
CA VAL A 142 10.36 20.69 -16.69
C VAL A 142 9.06 21.46 -16.51
N LEU A 143 8.36 21.75 -17.60
CA LEU A 143 7.01 22.31 -17.60
C LEU A 143 5.99 21.16 -17.58
N TRP A 144 5.16 21.10 -16.53
CA TRP A 144 4.18 20.04 -16.33
C TRP A 144 2.78 20.63 -16.08
N TYR A 145 1.79 20.26 -16.91
CA TYR A 145 0.37 20.45 -16.59
C TYR A 145 -0.32 19.11 -16.24
N CYS A 146 -1.25 19.12 -15.29
CA CYS A 146 -2.08 17.97 -14.98
C CYS A 146 -3.56 18.37 -14.90
N CYS A 147 -4.42 17.58 -15.53
CA CYS A 147 -5.87 17.75 -15.39
C CYS A 147 -6.30 17.41 -13.94
N GLY A 148 -7.03 18.35 -13.33
CA GLY A 148 -7.50 18.29 -11.95
C GLY A 148 -8.97 17.86 -11.81
N PRO A 149 -9.56 18.04 -10.61
CA PRO A 149 -10.89 17.52 -10.29
C PRO A 149 -12.04 18.38 -10.83
N THR A 150 -13.13 17.72 -11.24
CA THR A 150 -14.47 18.34 -11.34
C THR A 150 -15.10 18.40 -9.94
N VAL A 151 -15.18 19.59 -9.35
CA VAL A 151 -15.54 19.79 -7.94
C VAL A 151 -17.06 19.82 -7.70
N TYR A 152 -17.77 18.72 -7.99
CA TYR A 152 -19.23 18.61 -7.78
C TYR A 152 -19.66 17.73 -6.60
N ASP A 153 -18.76 16.90 -6.09
CA ASP A 153 -19.00 15.84 -5.09
C ASP A 153 -17.65 15.36 -4.52
N ALA A 154 -17.66 14.63 -3.39
CA ALA A 154 -16.49 14.23 -2.62
C ALA A 154 -15.38 13.53 -3.42
N SER A 155 -14.13 13.66 -2.95
CA SER A 155 -12.99 12.95 -3.53
C SER A 155 -12.96 11.49 -3.08
N HIS A 156 -12.52 10.60 -3.97
CA HIS A 156 -12.55 9.15 -3.76
C HIS A 156 -11.23 8.47 -4.11
N MET A 157 -11.07 7.21 -3.70
CA MET A 157 -9.81 6.48 -3.84
C MET A 157 -9.23 6.42 -5.28
N GLY A 158 -10.06 6.43 -6.34
CA GLY A 158 -9.58 6.63 -7.72
C GLY A 158 -8.88 7.99 -7.99
N HIS A 159 -9.33 9.07 -7.36
CA HIS A 159 -8.62 10.37 -7.38
C HIS A 159 -7.31 10.28 -6.58
N ALA A 160 -7.33 9.63 -5.42
CA ALA A 160 -6.13 9.42 -4.61
C ALA A 160 -5.05 8.62 -5.36
N ARG A 161 -5.44 7.55 -6.09
CA ARG A 161 -4.54 6.79 -6.97
C ARG A 161 -3.85 7.71 -7.99
N SER A 162 -4.60 8.58 -8.65
CA SER A 162 -4.07 9.49 -9.67
C SER A 162 -3.13 10.54 -9.05
N TYR A 163 -3.61 11.31 -8.07
CA TYR A 163 -2.85 12.44 -7.51
C TYR A 163 -1.67 12.01 -6.63
N ILE A 164 -1.75 10.89 -5.89
CA ILE A 164 -0.57 10.36 -5.18
C ILE A 164 0.45 9.80 -6.17
N SER A 165 0.04 9.14 -7.26
CA SER A 165 0.99 8.71 -8.29
C SER A 165 1.71 9.90 -8.94
N PHE A 166 1.02 10.98 -9.29
CA PHE A 166 1.68 12.18 -9.81
C PHE A 166 2.53 12.91 -8.76
N ASP A 167 2.11 12.95 -7.49
CA ASP A 167 2.94 13.44 -6.38
C ASP A 167 4.25 12.64 -6.23
N ILE A 168 4.18 11.30 -6.27
CA ILE A 168 5.36 10.42 -6.25
C ILE A 168 6.28 10.72 -7.43
N LEU A 169 5.74 10.78 -8.66
CA LEU A 169 6.53 11.05 -9.87
C LEU A 169 7.17 12.45 -9.81
N ARG A 170 6.42 13.49 -9.46
CA ARG A 170 6.92 14.87 -9.27
C ARG A 170 8.02 14.92 -8.21
N ARG A 171 7.80 14.32 -7.05
CA ARG A 171 8.81 14.26 -5.97
C ARG A 171 10.06 13.48 -6.39
N ILE A 172 9.95 12.44 -7.21
CA ILE A 172 11.12 11.70 -7.74
C ILE A 172 11.90 12.55 -8.75
N LEU A 173 11.22 13.22 -9.69
CA LEU A 173 11.90 14.15 -10.62
C LEU A 173 12.63 15.28 -9.87
N MET A 174 11.98 15.90 -8.88
CA MET A 174 12.55 17.01 -8.09
C MET A 174 13.62 16.56 -7.10
N ASN A 175 13.36 15.51 -6.30
CA ASN A 175 14.22 15.17 -5.16
C ASN A 175 15.26 14.10 -5.47
N TYR A 176 15.02 13.21 -6.44
CA TYR A 176 15.99 12.20 -6.86
C TYR A 176 16.80 12.68 -8.08
N PHE A 177 16.13 12.98 -9.19
CA PHE A 177 16.79 13.40 -10.44
C PHE A 177 17.21 14.87 -10.49
N LYS A 178 16.71 15.70 -9.55
CA LYS A 178 17.04 17.13 -9.40
C LYS A 178 16.55 18.05 -10.53
N TYR A 179 15.48 17.66 -11.23
CA TYR A 179 14.80 18.53 -12.18
C TYR A 179 14.09 19.70 -11.49
N ASP A 180 14.11 20.86 -12.14
CA ASP A 180 13.37 22.06 -11.77
C ASP A 180 11.95 21.97 -12.35
N VAL A 181 11.05 21.30 -11.62
CA VAL A 181 9.68 21.03 -12.07
C VAL A 181 8.76 22.20 -11.72
N PHE A 182 8.15 22.80 -12.73
CA PHE A 182 7.08 23.80 -12.60
C PHE A 182 5.75 23.15 -12.96
N TYR A 183 4.92 22.89 -11.94
CA TYR A 183 3.71 22.05 -12.03
C TYR A 183 2.43 22.88 -11.91
N CYS A 184 1.61 22.82 -12.95
CA CYS A 184 0.32 23.51 -13.05
C CYS A 184 -0.83 22.49 -13.00
N MET A 185 -1.96 22.88 -12.40
CA MET A 185 -3.16 22.04 -12.33
C MET A 185 -4.41 22.92 -12.32
N ASN A 186 -5.49 22.50 -13.00
CA ASN A 186 -6.77 23.20 -12.94
C ASN A 186 -7.69 22.66 -11.84
N ILE A 187 -8.76 23.42 -11.59
CA ILE A 187 -10.01 22.97 -10.97
C ILE A 187 -11.10 23.19 -12.03
N THR A 188 -11.82 22.13 -12.42
CA THR A 188 -13.03 22.30 -13.23
C THR A 188 -14.19 22.68 -12.30
N ASP A 189 -14.42 23.98 -12.17
CA ASP A 189 -15.51 24.60 -11.38
C ASP A 189 -16.75 24.97 -12.23
N ILE A 190 -16.66 24.81 -13.55
CA ILE A 190 -17.78 24.88 -14.50
C ILE A 190 -17.88 23.51 -15.20
N ASP A 191 -18.97 22.77 -15.00
CA ASP A 191 -19.28 21.54 -15.75
C ASP A 191 -20.79 21.30 -15.73
N ASP A 192 -21.32 20.55 -16.70
CA ASP A 192 -22.74 20.17 -16.78
C ASP A 192 -23.20 19.41 -15.52
N LYS A 193 -22.32 18.64 -14.85
CA LYS A 193 -22.62 17.96 -13.56
C LYS A 193 -22.66 18.94 -12.38
N ILE A 194 -21.77 19.94 -12.35
CA ILE A 194 -21.79 21.03 -11.35
C ILE A 194 -23.07 21.85 -11.52
N ILE A 195 -23.38 22.25 -12.76
CA ILE A 195 -24.58 23.03 -13.11
C ILE A 195 -25.83 22.31 -12.61
N LYS A 196 -25.98 21.02 -12.96
CA LYS A 196 -27.15 20.24 -12.54
C LYS A 196 -27.21 20.06 -11.02
N ARG A 197 -26.12 19.67 -10.35
CA ARG A 197 -26.13 19.40 -8.90
C ARG A 197 -26.35 20.69 -8.08
N ALA A 198 -25.78 21.82 -8.48
CA ALA A 198 -25.99 23.10 -7.80
C ALA A 198 -27.46 23.56 -7.90
N ARG A 199 -28.07 23.39 -9.08
CA ARG A 199 -29.47 23.72 -9.34
C ARG A 199 -30.43 22.81 -8.55
N GLN A 200 -30.18 21.50 -8.56
CA GLN A 200 -30.87 20.50 -7.74
C GLN A 200 -30.81 20.84 -6.25
N ASN A 201 -29.63 21.11 -5.71
CA ASN A 201 -29.44 21.46 -4.30
C ASN A 201 -30.19 22.75 -3.93
N TYR A 202 -30.02 23.82 -4.72
CA TYR A 202 -30.70 25.10 -4.49
C TYR A 202 -32.23 24.96 -4.49
N LEU A 203 -32.79 24.23 -5.46
CA LEU A 203 -34.24 24.03 -5.55
C LEU A 203 -34.78 23.17 -4.40
N LEU A 204 -34.02 22.16 -3.94
CA LEU A 204 -34.36 21.36 -2.77
C LEU A 204 -34.28 22.19 -1.47
N GLU A 205 -33.25 23.01 -1.29
CA GLU A 205 -33.11 23.92 -0.16
C GLU A 205 -34.28 24.93 -0.12
N GLN A 206 -34.64 25.50 -1.27
CA GLN A 206 -35.82 26.37 -1.41
C GLN A 206 -37.14 25.63 -1.14
N TYR A 207 -37.23 24.33 -1.45
CA TYR A 207 -38.39 23.50 -1.13
C TYR A 207 -38.49 23.24 0.39
N ILE A 208 -37.40 22.81 1.03
CA ILE A 208 -37.33 22.55 2.47
C ILE A 208 -37.56 23.85 3.28
N ALA A 209 -36.99 24.97 2.85
CA ALA A 209 -37.14 26.27 3.52
C ALA A 209 -38.60 26.77 3.56
N LYS A 210 -39.44 26.39 2.59
CA LYS A 210 -40.88 26.69 2.58
C LYS A 210 -41.68 25.87 3.60
N LYS A 211 -41.08 24.84 4.21
CA LYS A 211 -41.69 23.93 5.20
C LYS A 211 -43.04 23.36 4.72
N PRO A 212 -43.08 22.67 3.56
CA PRO A 212 -44.29 22.05 3.05
C PRO A 212 -44.91 21.08 4.06
N ALA A 213 -46.24 21.00 4.08
CA ALA A 213 -46.95 20.09 4.96
C ALA A 213 -46.61 18.62 4.62
N PRO A 214 -46.60 17.68 5.59
CA PRO A 214 -46.28 16.28 5.32
C PRO A 214 -47.14 15.60 4.22
N ALA A 215 -48.38 16.06 4.03
CA ALA A 215 -49.24 15.59 2.93
C ALA A 215 -48.76 16.09 1.55
N GLN A 216 -48.22 17.32 1.47
CA GLN A 216 -47.62 17.86 0.24
C GLN A 216 -46.33 17.12 -0.10
N ILE A 217 -45.46 16.88 0.89
CA ILE A 217 -44.23 16.10 0.73
C ILE A 217 -44.55 14.70 0.18
N LEU A 218 -45.60 14.06 0.70
CA LEU A 218 -46.06 12.76 0.21
C LEU A 218 -46.53 12.82 -1.26
N GLU A 219 -47.31 13.82 -1.65
CA GLU A 219 -47.83 13.99 -3.01
C GLU A 219 -46.73 14.34 -4.03
N ASP A 220 -45.78 15.22 -3.65
CA ASP A 220 -44.66 15.62 -4.48
C ASP A 220 -43.69 14.46 -4.71
N VAL A 221 -43.33 13.69 -3.67
CA VAL A 221 -42.47 12.49 -3.81
C VAL A 221 -43.16 11.41 -4.64
N LEU A 222 -44.48 11.18 -4.47
CA LEU A 222 -45.23 10.24 -5.32
C LEU A 222 -45.34 10.70 -6.78
N THR A 223 -45.27 12.00 -7.03
CA THR A 223 -45.25 12.58 -8.39
C THR A 223 -43.86 12.47 -9.01
N ALA A 224 -42.82 12.84 -8.27
CA ALA A 224 -41.41 12.71 -8.66
C ALA A 224 -40.97 11.26 -8.91
N ARG A 225 -41.58 10.29 -8.23
CA ARG A 225 -41.28 8.85 -8.41
C ARG A 225 -41.72 8.28 -9.76
N LYS A 226 -42.73 8.87 -10.41
CA LYS A 226 -43.24 8.39 -11.71
C LYS A 226 -42.17 8.42 -12.83
N PRO A 227 -41.49 9.55 -13.13
CA PRO A 227 -40.40 9.57 -14.12
C PRO A 227 -39.19 8.75 -13.66
N PHE A 228 -38.92 8.65 -12.35
CA PHE A 228 -37.84 7.80 -11.83
C PHE A 228 -38.07 6.31 -12.15
N GLN A 229 -39.31 5.82 -12.02
CA GLN A 229 -39.66 4.44 -12.36
C GLN A 229 -39.57 4.13 -13.86
N VAL A 230 -39.88 5.11 -14.73
CA VAL A 230 -39.65 4.97 -16.19
C VAL A 230 -38.15 4.84 -16.47
N LYS A 231 -37.33 5.76 -15.94
CA LYS A 231 -35.86 5.73 -16.08
C LYS A 231 -35.23 4.44 -15.54
N LEU A 232 -35.76 3.88 -14.45
CA LEU A 232 -35.37 2.57 -13.91
C LEU A 232 -35.71 1.43 -14.89
N ALA A 233 -36.89 1.43 -15.50
CA ALA A 233 -37.29 0.43 -16.48
C ALA A 233 -36.45 0.48 -17.78
N GLU A 234 -36.06 1.69 -18.20
CA GLU A 234 -35.22 1.95 -19.39
C GLU A 234 -33.72 1.68 -19.15
N THR A 235 -33.27 1.52 -17.91
CA THR A 235 -31.85 1.29 -17.59
C THR A 235 -31.44 -0.15 -17.90
N THR A 236 -30.59 -0.33 -18.92
CA THR A 236 -30.04 -1.63 -19.37
C THR A 236 -28.75 -2.04 -18.66
N ASP A 237 -28.00 -1.07 -18.14
CA ASP A 237 -26.76 -1.26 -17.38
C ASP A 237 -27.05 -1.93 -16.01
N PRO A 238 -26.49 -3.12 -15.70
CA PRO A 238 -26.92 -3.91 -14.56
C PRO A 238 -26.55 -3.26 -13.21
N ASP A 239 -25.38 -2.64 -13.10
CA ASP A 239 -24.93 -1.99 -11.86
C ASP A 239 -25.76 -0.72 -11.60
N LYS A 240 -26.00 0.10 -12.63
CA LYS A 240 -26.87 1.28 -12.53
C LYS A 240 -28.31 0.87 -12.21
N LYS A 241 -28.82 -0.20 -12.81
CA LYS A 241 -30.17 -0.70 -12.53
C LYS A 241 -30.29 -1.15 -11.07
N GLN A 242 -29.37 -1.99 -10.58
CA GLN A 242 -29.36 -2.44 -9.19
C GLN A 242 -29.18 -1.27 -8.20
N MET A 243 -28.49 -0.18 -8.58
CA MET A 243 -28.44 1.05 -7.79
C MET A 243 -29.81 1.76 -7.74
N LEU A 244 -30.48 1.92 -8.88
CA LEU A 244 -31.81 2.56 -8.97
C LEU A 244 -32.89 1.75 -8.24
N GLU A 245 -32.84 0.41 -8.31
CA GLU A 245 -33.74 -0.50 -7.57
C GLU A 245 -33.57 -0.35 -6.05
N ARG A 246 -32.32 -0.25 -5.57
CA ARG A 246 -32.02 0.03 -4.15
C ARG A 246 -32.58 1.38 -3.70
N MET A 247 -32.52 2.41 -4.55
CA MET A 247 -33.11 3.73 -4.27
C MET A 247 -34.65 3.67 -4.27
N ASP A 248 -35.29 2.99 -5.22
CA ASP A 248 -36.76 2.83 -5.24
C ASP A 248 -37.28 2.02 -4.04
N LYS A 249 -36.52 1.02 -3.56
CA LYS A 249 -36.79 0.30 -2.31
C LYS A 249 -36.76 1.25 -1.11
N ALA A 250 -35.67 1.98 -0.90
CA ALA A 250 -35.52 2.88 0.25
C ALA A 250 -36.63 3.95 0.30
N VAL A 251 -36.95 4.56 -0.85
CA VAL A 251 -38.07 5.50 -0.98
C VAL A 251 -39.43 4.82 -0.70
N SER A 252 -39.63 3.56 -1.11
CA SER A 252 -40.85 2.80 -0.79
C SER A 252 -41.01 2.56 0.71
N GLU A 253 -39.92 2.21 1.39
CA GLU A 253 -39.92 1.92 2.83
C GLU A 253 -40.13 3.20 3.66
N ALA A 254 -39.60 4.34 3.20
CA ALA A 254 -39.88 5.66 3.79
C ALA A 254 -41.31 6.18 3.51
N LEU A 255 -41.90 5.85 2.34
CA LEU A 255 -43.27 6.24 1.98
C LEU A 255 -44.33 5.57 2.86
N ALA A 256 -44.19 4.27 3.14
CA ALA A 256 -45.25 3.48 3.77
C ALA A 256 -45.72 3.99 5.16
N PRO A 257 -44.83 4.39 6.10
CA PRO A 257 -45.25 4.97 7.38
C PRO A 257 -46.02 6.28 7.23
N LEU A 258 -45.61 7.14 6.29
CA LEU A 258 -46.24 8.44 6.06
C LEU A 258 -47.62 8.29 5.38
N GLN A 259 -47.72 7.40 4.38
CA GLN A 259 -49.00 7.02 3.76
C GLN A 259 -49.98 6.47 4.80
N GLY A 260 -49.55 5.53 5.64
CA GLY A 260 -50.39 4.96 6.70
C GLY A 260 -50.87 6.01 7.71
N ALA A 261 -50.01 6.94 8.12
CA ALA A 261 -50.37 8.01 9.04
C ALA A 261 -51.39 8.99 8.42
N VAL A 262 -51.18 9.42 7.17
CA VAL A 262 -52.09 10.32 6.44
C VAL A 262 -53.46 9.65 6.19
N GLN A 263 -53.49 8.39 5.76
CA GLN A 263 -54.73 7.64 5.49
C GLN A 263 -55.54 7.39 6.77
N SER A 264 -54.87 7.08 7.89
CA SER A 264 -55.53 6.83 9.19
C SER A 264 -55.95 8.10 9.93
N ARG A 265 -55.58 9.30 9.43
CA ARG A 265 -55.69 10.59 10.14
C ARG A 265 -54.98 10.59 11.51
N ALA A 266 -53.94 9.77 11.66
CA ALA A 266 -53.09 9.81 12.83
C ALA A 266 -52.29 11.11 12.89
N ALA A 267 -51.72 11.43 14.06
CA ALA A 267 -50.79 12.54 14.19
C ALA A 267 -49.50 12.25 13.42
N VAL A 268 -49.41 12.73 12.19
CA VAL A 268 -48.20 12.62 11.35
C VAL A 268 -47.05 13.33 12.06
N THR A 269 -45.98 12.61 12.36
CA THR A 269 -44.84 13.19 13.08
C THR A 269 -43.88 13.86 12.10
N HIS A 270 -43.26 14.97 12.53
CA HIS A 270 -42.30 15.72 11.74
C HIS A 270 -41.15 14.82 11.25
N SER A 271 -40.71 13.90 12.10
CA SER A 271 -39.69 12.88 11.82
C SER A 271 -40.04 11.89 10.71
N GLN A 272 -41.32 11.56 10.49
CA GLN A 272 -41.72 10.73 9.34
C GLN A 272 -41.58 11.48 8.01
N ALA A 273 -41.81 12.80 8.01
CA ALA A 273 -41.61 13.63 6.83
C ALA A 273 -40.11 13.89 6.57
N GLU A 274 -39.32 14.09 7.62
CA GLU A 274 -37.86 14.25 7.53
C GLU A 274 -37.17 13.00 6.95
N VAL A 275 -37.55 11.80 7.41
CA VAL A 275 -37.02 10.54 6.84
C VAL A 275 -37.40 10.39 5.36
N LEU A 276 -38.64 10.71 4.98
CA LEU A 276 -39.03 10.67 3.57
C LEU A 276 -38.26 11.69 2.72
N LEU A 277 -37.99 12.89 3.23
CA LEU A 277 -37.23 13.92 2.51
C LEU A 277 -35.77 13.51 2.24
N GLU A 278 -35.11 12.85 3.18
CA GLU A 278 -33.70 12.44 2.99
C GLU A 278 -33.60 11.19 2.08
N GLU A 279 -34.46 10.19 2.24
CA GLU A 279 -34.45 9.00 1.36
C GLU A 279 -34.91 9.35 -0.07
N ALA A 280 -35.89 10.24 -0.24
CA ALA A 280 -36.36 10.68 -1.56
C ALA A 280 -35.52 11.81 -2.19
N LYS A 281 -34.44 12.26 -1.53
CA LYS A 281 -33.67 13.47 -1.86
C LYS A 281 -33.22 13.59 -3.32
N ASP A 282 -32.48 12.62 -3.84
CA ASP A 282 -32.01 12.63 -5.23
C ASP A 282 -33.20 12.71 -6.21
N LEU A 283 -34.22 11.88 -5.98
CA LEU A 283 -35.44 11.73 -6.80
C LEU A 283 -36.31 12.99 -6.80
N LEU A 284 -36.51 13.61 -5.63
CA LEU A 284 -37.24 14.85 -5.46
C LEU A 284 -36.47 16.02 -6.09
N SER A 285 -35.13 16.03 -5.98
CA SER A 285 -34.29 17.07 -6.59
C SER A 285 -34.28 17.01 -8.11
N ASP A 286 -34.22 15.81 -8.74
CA ASP A 286 -34.28 15.63 -10.20
C ASP A 286 -35.67 16.07 -10.75
N TRP A 287 -36.75 15.83 -9.98
CA TRP A 287 -38.07 16.35 -10.33
C TRP A 287 -38.18 17.87 -10.17
N LEU A 288 -37.76 18.44 -9.04
CA LEU A 288 -37.76 19.90 -8.83
C LEU A 288 -36.96 20.61 -9.93
N ASP A 289 -35.81 20.05 -10.33
CA ASP A 289 -34.98 20.53 -11.42
C ASP A 289 -35.73 20.54 -12.76
N SER A 290 -36.49 19.49 -13.05
CA SER A 290 -37.33 19.41 -14.27
C SER A 290 -38.45 20.46 -14.34
N GLN A 291 -38.98 20.89 -13.19
CA GLN A 291 -40.11 21.84 -13.12
C GLN A 291 -39.66 23.31 -13.00
N PHE A 292 -38.58 23.56 -12.27
CA PHE A 292 -38.17 24.90 -11.84
C PHE A 292 -36.74 25.28 -12.25
N GLY A 293 -35.94 24.36 -12.79
CA GLY A 293 -34.55 24.61 -13.17
C GLY A 293 -34.36 25.79 -14.12
N SER A 294 -35.26 25.96 -15.09
CA SER A 294 -35.24 27.07 -16.06
C SER A 294 -35.40 28.47 -15.45
N GLN A 295 -35.84 28.56 -14.18
CA GLN A 295 -36.03 29.80 -13.44
C GLN A 295 -34.75 30.23 -12.68
N VAL A 296 -33.81 29.30 -12.50
CA VAL A 296 -32.55 29.53 -11.77
C VAL A 296 -31.57 30.30 -12.67
N THR A 297 -31.48 31.60 -12.46
CA THR A 297 -30.81 32.55 -13.38
C THR A 297 -29.66 33.35 -12.76
N ASP A 298 -29.39 33.18 -11.46
CA ASP A 298 -28.24 33.79 -10.80
C ASP A 298 -27.00 32.89 -10.93
N ASN A 299 -25.97 33.40 -11.61
CA ASN A 299 -24.66 32.74 -11.74
C ASN A 299 -24.04 32.41 -10.38
N SER A 300 -24.34 33.15 -9.30
CA SER A 300 -23.73 32.94 -7.98
C SER A 300 -24.04 31.56 -7.38
N ILE A 301 -25.24 31.03 -7.64
CA ILE A 301 -25.71 29.73 -7.15
C ILE A 301 -24.78 28.60 -7.61
N PHE A 302 -24.32 28.68 -8.85
CA PHE A 302 -23.43 27.69 -9.46
C PHE A 302 -21.98 27.76 -8.92
N SER A 303 -21.59 28.84 -8.22
CA SER A 303 -20.26 29.01 -7.62
C SER A 303 -20.12 28.46 -6.19
N LEU A 304 -21.25 28.29 -5.46
CA LEU A 304 -21.23 27.87 -4.06
C LEU A 304 -20.81 26.40 -3.91
N LEU A 305 -21.40 25.51 -4.72
CA LEU A 305 -21.11 24.08 -4.74
C LEU A 305 -19.63 23.77 -5.08
N PRO A 306 -19.04 24.29 -6.18
CA PRO A 306 -17.65 23.99 -6.52
C PRO A 306 -16.67 24.56 -5.50
N LYS A 307 -16.90 25.76 -4.97
CA LYS A 307 -16.05 26.36 -3.93
C LYS A 307 -16.03 25.55 -2.63
N TYR A 308 -17.16 24.92 -2.27
CA TYR A 308 -17.19 23.98 -1.14
C TYR A 308 -16.35 22.73 -1.42
N TRP A 309 -16.57 22.06 -2.55
CA TRP A 309 -15.87 20.82 -2.88
C TRP A 309 -14.40 21.00 -3.24
N GLU A 310 -13.99 22.15 -3.76
CA GLU A 310 -12.59 22.55 -3.89
C GLU A 310 -11.91 22.63 -2.50
N GLY A 311 -12.58 23.26 -1.53
CA GLY A 311 -12.11 23.33 -0.14
C GLY A 311 -12.02 21.97 0.55
N GLU A 312 -12.92 21.03 0.23
CA GLU A 312 -12.84 19.65 0.72
C GLU A 312 -11.78 18.82 -0.02
N TYR A 313 -11.61 19.02 -1.33
CA TYR A 313 -10.55 18.39 -2.14
C TYR A 313 -9.16 18.77 -1.62
N HIS A 314 -8.91 20.05 -1.32
CA HIS A 314 -7.61 20.46 -0.79
C HIS A 314 -7.32 19.85 0.58
N LYS A 315 -8.32 19.70 1.46
CA LYS A 315 -8.16 18.97 2.74
C LYS A 315 -7.85 17.50 2.53
N ASP A 316 -8.53 16.85 1.57
CA ASP A 316 -8.28 15.45 1.23
C ASP A 316 -6.87 15.27 0.63
N MET A 317 -6.37 16.22 -0.17
CA MET A 317 -5.00 16.19 -0.71
C MET A 317 -3.94 16.47 0.37
N GLU A 318 -4.18 17.44 1.26
CA GLU A 318 -3.32 17.74 2.41
C GLU A 318 -3.23 16.54 3.37
N ALA A 319 -4.37 15.92 3.69
CA ALA A 319 -4.44 14.72 4.52
C ALA A 319 -3.77 13.49 3.87
N LEU A 320 -3.60 13.48 2.54
CA LEU A 320 -2.81 12.50 1.80
C LEU A 320 -1.33 12.91 1.61
N ASN A 321 -0.90 14.07 2.12
CA ASN A 321 0.43 14.65 1.87
C ASN A 321 0.73 14.72 0.35
N VAL A 322 -0.22 15.17 -0.46
CA VAL A 322 0.01 15.52 -1.88
C VAL A 322 0.54 16.96 -1.91
N LEU A 323 1.66 17.21 -2.60
CA LEU A 323 2.18 18.57 -2.72
C LEU A 323 1.21 19.47 -3.52
N PRO A 324 0.94 20.71 -3.07
CA PRO A 324 0.15 21.66 -3.85
C PRO A 324 0.85 21.98 -5.18
N PRO A 325 0.10 22.32 -6.24
CA PRO A 325 0.68 22.78 -7.49
C PRO A 325 1.35 24.15 -7.33
N ASP A 326 2.28 24.47 -8.23
CA ASP A 326 2.94 25.78 -8.28
C ASP A 326 2.02 26.85 -8.89
N VAL A 327 1.07 26.43 -9.75
CA VAL A 327 -0.06 27.24 -10.22
C VAL A 327 -1.35 26.42 -10.16
N LEU A 328 -2.39 26.98 -9.54
CA LEU A 328 -3.75 26.46 -9.58
C LEU A 328 -4.64 27.41 -10.42
N THR A 329 -5.35 26.90 -11.42
CA THR A 329 -6.26 27.68 -12.28
C THR A 329 -7.71 27.23 -12.12
N ARG A 330 -8.69 28.14 -12.22
CA ARG A 330 -10.13 27.81 -12.22
C ARG A 330 -10.77 28.22 -13.53
N VAL A 331 -11.70 27.43 -14.07
CA VAL A 331 -12.36 27.73 -15.35
C VAL A 331 -13.10 29.06 -15.28
N SER A 332 -13.78 29.34 -14.17
CA SER A 332 -14.50 30.61 -13.97
C SER A 332 -13.60 31.86 -13.94
N GLU A 333 -12.31 31.71 -13.65
CA GLU A 333 -11.32 32.78 -13.65
C GLU A 333 -10.73 33.04 -15.05
N TYR A 334 -10.74 32.05 -15.95
CA TYR A 334 -10.09 32.08 -17.27
C TYR A 334 -11.08 32.13 -18.46
N VAL A 335 -12.36 32.44 -18.23
CA VAL A 335 -13.37 32.54 -19.30
C VAL A 335 -13.00 33.55 -20.41
N PRO A 336 -12.44 34.75 -20.13
CA PRO A 336 -11.99 35.68 -21.17
C PRO A 336 -10.89 35.09 -22.07
N GLU A 337 -9.91 34.42 -21.47
CA GLU A 337 -8.81 33.73 -22.14
C GLU A 337 -9.34 32.60 -23.02
N ILE A 338 -10.27 31.79 -22.50
CA ILE A 338 -10.96 30.73 -23.28
C ILE A 338 -11.69 31.33 -24.50
N VAL A 339 -12.40 32.46 -24.34
CA VAL A 339 -13.13 33.09 -25.46
C VAL A 339 -12.17 33.57 -26.56
N GLU A 340 -11.04 34.19 -26.22
CA GLU A 340 -10.02 34.54 -27.22
C GLU A 340 -9.31 33.30 -27.81
N PHE A 341 -9.17 32.21 -27.06
CA PHE A 341 -8.62 30.94 -27.54
C PHE A 341 -9.54 30.28 -28.58
N VAL A 342 -10.84 30.16 -28.29
CA VAL A 342 -11.85 29.66 -29.24
C VAL A 342 -11.91 30.54 -30.48
N LYS A 343 -11.88 31.86 -30.32
CA LYS A 343 -11.86 32.82 -31.42
C LYS A 343 -10.66 32.61 -32.33
N LYS A 344 -9.45 32.44 -31.80
CA LYS A 344 -8.27 32.17 -32.65
C LYS A 344 -8.35 30.81 -33.35
N ILE A 345 -8.93 29.77 -32.74
CA ILE A 345 -9.20 28.48 -33.42
C ILE A 345 -10.17 28.69 -34.61
N VAL A 346 -11.19 29.54 -34.45
CA VAL A 346 -12.13 29.91 -35.53
C VAL A 346 -11.45 30.77 -36.61
N ASP A 347 -10.60 31.73 -36.24
CA ASP A 347 -9.85 32.60 -37.17
C ASP A 347 -8.82 31.81 -37.98
N ASN A 348 -8.12 30.84 -37.35
CA ASN A 348 -7.27 29.84 -38.02
C ASN A 348 -8.10 28.85 -38.86
N GLY A 349 -9.43 28.85 -38.72
CA GLY A 349 -10.37 28.12 -39.54
C GLY A 349 -10.69 26.71 -39.07
N TYR A 350 -10.22 26.26 -37.92
CA TYR A 350 -10.48 24.94 -37.35
C TYR A 350 -11.73 24.89 -36.45
N GLY A 351 -12.40 26.03 -36.23
CA GLY A 351 -13.70 26.11 -35.56
C GLY A 351 -14.80 26.72 -36.42
N TYR A 352 -16.07 26.43 -36.09
CA TYR A 352 -17.24 27.05 -36.72
C TYR A 352 -18.37 27.34 -35.72
N VAL A 353 -19.14 28.37 -36.02
CA VAL A 353 -20.30 28.80 -35.21
C VAL A 353 -21.57 28.10 -35.73
N SER A 354 -22.41 27.61 -34.82
CA SER A 354 -23.72 27.01 -35.11
C SER A 354 -24.68 27.30 -33.96
N ASN A 355 -25.82 27.95 -34.24
CA ASN A 355 -26.86 28.33 -33.26
C ASN A 355 -26.39 29.05 -31.97
N GLY A 356 -25.26 29.75 -32.00
CA GLY A 356 -24.67 30.42 -30.82
C GLY A 356 -23.73 29.53 -29.99
N SER A 357 -23.60 28.26 -30.34
CA SER A 357 -22.50 27.38 -29.96
C SER A 357 -21.34 27.51 -30.96
N VAL A 358 -20.15 27.07 -30.58
CA VAL A 358 -18.97 26.94 -31.45
C VAL A 358 -18.43 25.51 -31.34
N TYR A 359 -18.15 24.90 -32.47
CA TYR A 359 -17.65 23.52 -32.58
C TYR A 359 -16.28 23.49 -33.25
N PHE A 360 -15.49 22.47 -32.93
CA PHE A 360 -14.23 22.16 -33.60
C PHE A 360 -14.50 21.30 -34.84
N ASP A 361 -13.91 21.64 -35.98
CA ASP A 361 -14.05 20.92 -37.25
C ASP A 361 -12.98 19.83 -37.36
N THR A 362 -13.28 18.66 -36.81
CA THR A 362 -12.32 17.54 -36.72
C THR A 362 -11.84 17.09 -38.10
N VAL A 363 -12.74 17.08 -39.08
CA VAL A 363 -12.47 16.68 -40.47
C VAL A 363 -11.52 17.68 -41.14
N LYS A 364 -11.73 18.99 -40.95
CA LYS A 364 -10.84 20.02 -41.51
C LYS A 364 -9.49 20.10 -40.80
N PHE A 365 -9.42 19.78 -39.51
CA PHE A 365 -8.16 19.69 -38.78
C PHE A 365 -7.31 18.51 -39.29
N ASP A 366 -7.90 17.32 -39.40
CA ASP A 366 -7.21 16.10 -39.87
C ASP A 366 -6.82 16.17 -41.36
N ALA A 367 -7.60 16.89 -42.19
CA ALA A 367 -7.27 17.16 -43.60
C ALA A 367 -6.15 18.21 -43.80
N SER A 368 -5.52 18.72 -42.74
CA SER A 368 -4.44 19.71 -42.79
C SER A 368 -3.06 19.04 -42.80
N GLU A 369 -2.18 19.39 -43.74
CA GLU A 369 -0.79 18.87 -43.82
C GLU A 369 0.05 19.11 -42.55
N LYS A 370 -0.40 19.99 -41.64
CA LYS A 370 0.25 20.32 -40.36
C LYS A 370 -0.15 19.41 -39.19
N HIS A 371 -1.28 18.72 -39.28
CA HIS A 371 -1.99 18.20 -38.09
C HIS A 371 -2.49 16.77 -38.30
N SER A 372 -2.92 16.15 -37.21
CA SER A 372 -3.62 14.86 -37.22
C SER A 372 -4.49 14.79 -35.98
N TYR A 373 -5.73 14.33 -36.12
CA TYR A 373 -6.66 14.19 -35.01
C TYR A 373 -6.41 12.88 -34.22
N ALA A 374 -6.79 12.87 -32.94
CA ALA A 374 -6.70 11.72 -32.05
C ALA A 374 -5.32 11.00 -31.99
N LYS A 375 -4.22 11.76 -31.85
CA LYS A 375 -2.86 11.20 -31.84
C LYS A 375 -2.58 10.22 -30.68
N LEU A 376 -3.28 10.34 -29.55
CA LEU A 376 -3.13 9.43 -28.40
C LEU A 376 -3.90 8.14 -28.59
N VAL A 377 -5.15 8.22 -29.06
CA VAL A 377 -6.03 7.06 -29.28
C VAL A 377 -6.68 7.07 -30.68
N PRO A 378 -5.91 6.85 -31.77
CA PRO A 378 -6.45 6.84 -33.13
C PRO A 378 -7.58 5.82 -33.34
N GLU A 379 -7.56 4.71 -32.60
CA GLU A 379 -8.58 3.65 -32.66
C GLU A 379 -9.92 4.03 -32.02
N ALA A 380 -10.00 5.15 -31.30
CA ALA A 380 -11.24 5.64 -30.69
C ALA A 380 -11.98 6.68 -31.57
N VAL A 381 -11.42 7.06 -32.72
CA VAL A 381 -12.07 7.98 -33.67
C VAL A 381 -13.39 7.36 -34.16
N GLY A 382 -14.50 7.99 -33.80
CA GLY A 382 -15.85 7.51 -34.12
C GLY A 382 -16.56 6.76 -33.00
N ASP A 383 -15.93 6.53 -31.84
CA ASP A 383 -16.62 6.01 -30.64
C ASP A 383 -17.68 7.02 -30.16
N GLN A 384 -18.91 6.80 -30.62
CA GLN A 384 -20.06 7.65 -30.32
C GLN A 384 -20.37 7.72 -28.82
N LYS A 385 -20.02 6.69 -28.03
CA LYS A 385 -20.26 6.69 -26.59
C LYS A 385 -19.25 7.57 -25.89
N ALA A 386 -17.95 7.41 -26.17
CA ALA A 386 -16.91 8.25 -25.57
C ALA A 386 -17.07 9.73 -25.99
N LEU A 387 -17.45 10.00 -27.24
CA LEU A 387 -17.77 11.35 -27.72
C LEU A 387 -18.97 11.97 -26.98
N GLN A 388 -20.08 11.22 -26.81
CA GLN A 388 -21.26 11.68 -26.06
C GLN A 388 -20.97 11.91 -24.57
N GLU A 389 -20.16 11.04 -23.93
CA GLU A 389 -19.71 11.23 -22.55
C GLU A 389 -18.82 12.48 -22.39
N GLY A 390 -18.06 12.84 -23.43
CA GLY A 390 -17.29 14.10 -23.49
C GLY A 390 -18.14 15.37 -23.68
N GLU A 391 -19.29 15.28 -24.35
CA GLU A 391 -20.18 16.44 -24.57
C GLU A 391 -20.95 16.87 -23.32
N GLY A 392 -21.22 15.93 -22.40
CA GLY A 392 -21.91 16.19 -21.13
C GLY A 392 -23.43 16.23 -21.20
N ASP A 393 -24.08 15.78 -20.12
CA ASP A 393 -25.51 15.47 -20.00
C ASP A 393 -26.48 16.55 -20.52
N LEU A 394 -26.14 17.84 -20.42
CA LEU A 394 -27.02 18.95 -20.82
C LEU A 394 -27.00 19.24 -22.34
N SER A 395 -26.08 18.59 -23.07
CA SER A 395 -25.81 18.85 -24.48
C SER A 395 -26.40 17.82 -25.44
N ILE A 396 -26.73 16.61 -24.97
CA ILE A 396 -27.19 15.45 -25.78
C ILE A 396 -28.67 15.58 -26.26
N SER A 397 -29.19 16.81 -26.37
CA SER A 397 -30.49 17.08 -26.99
C SER A 397 -30.43 16.88 -28.51
N ALA A 398 -31.41 16.21 -29.10
CA ALA A 398 -31.45 15.90 -30.54
C ALA A 398 -31.21 17.13 -31.45
N ASP A 399 -31.73 18.29 -31.06
CA ASP A 399 -31.52 19.57 -31.75
C ASP A 399 -30.01 19.90 -31.87
N ARG A 400 -29.23 19.75 -30.78
CA ARG A 400 -27.78 19.98 -30.76
C ARG A 400 -26.98 18.96 -31.55
N LEU A 401 -27.43 17.71 -31.60
CA LEU A 401 -26.79 16.70 -32.45
C LEU A 401 -26.95 17.05 -33.95
N SER A 402 -27.95 17.87 -34.30
CA SER A 402 -28.11 18.42 -35.66
C SER A 402 -27.34 19.73 -35.93
N GLU A 403 -26.72 20.35 -34.91
CA GLU A 403 -25.94 21.60 -35.06
C GLU A 403 -24.52 21.38 -35.62
N LYS A 404 -24.06 20.12 -35.65
CA LYS A 404 -22.72 19.70 -36.08
C LYS A 404 -22.65 19.36 -37.57
N ARG A 405 -21.45 19.49 -38.15
CA ARG A 405 -21.08 19.00 -39.49
C ARG A 405 -20.70 17.52 -39.47
N SER A 406 -19.91 17.11 -38.48
CA SER A 406 -19.49 15.73 -38.23
C SER A 406 -19.92 15.27 -36.83
N GLN A 407 -20.18 13.98 -36.65
CA GLN A 407 -20.48 13.40 -35.33
C GLN A 407 -19.27 13.49 -34.39
N ASN A 408 -18.05 13.51 -34.95
CA ASN A 408 -16.79 13.62 -34.20
C ASN A 408 -16.48 15.04 -33.72
N ASP A 409 -17.15 16.06 -34.28
CA ASP A 409 -16.95 17.46 -33.87
C ASP A 409 -17.41 17.66 -32.42
N PHE A 410 -16.64 18.40 -31.63
CA PHE A 410 -16.92 18.66 -30.21
C PHE A 410 -17.11 20.16 -29.93
N ALA A 411 -17.93 20.48 -28.92
CA ALA A 411 -18.19 21.86 -28.55
C ALA A 411 -16.96 22.53 -27.92
N LEU A 412 -16.54 23.66 -28.51
CA LEU A 412 -15.60 24.62 -27.93
C LEU A 412 -16.33 25.59 -27.00
N TRP A 413 -17.50 26.06 -27.44
CA TRP A 413 -18.37 26.96 -26.68
C TRP A 413 -19.81 26.47 -26.78
N LYS A 414 -20.48 26.31 -25.65
CA LYS A 414 -21.90 25.88 -25.57
C LYS A 414 -22.76 27.12 -25.34
N GLY A 415 -23.68 27.44 -26.25
CA GLY A 415 -24.71 28.46 -25.97
C GLY A 415 -25.53 28.06 -24.73
N SER A 416 -25.88 29.00 -23.85
CA SER A 416 -26.55 28.67 -22.57
C SER A 416 -28.08 28.68 -22.71
N LYS A 417 -28.72 27.60 -22.25
CA LYS A 417 -30.17 27.44 -22.11
C LYS A 417 -30.64 28.13 -20.81
N PRO A 418 -31.93 28.51 -20.68
CA PRO A 418 -32.48 28.98 -19.41
C PRO A 418 -32.28 27.96 -18.29
N GLY A 419 -31.80 28.40 -17.13
CA GLY A 419 -31.41 27.51 -16.02
C GLY A 419 -29.94 27.08 -16.01
N GLU A 420 -29.11 27.54 -16.95
CA GLU A 420 -27.66 27.32 -16.98
C GLU A 420 -26.91 28.64 -16.70
N PRO A 421 -25.72 28.62 -16.07
CA PRO A 421 -24.89 29.82 -15.97
C PRO A 421 -24.45 30.30 -17.36
N SER A 422 -24.16 31.59 -17.48
CA SER A 422 -23.72 32.16 -18.75
C SER A 422 -22.75 33.34 -18.59
N TRP A 423 -21.87 33.45 -19.58
CA TRP A 423 -20.94 34.55 -19.80
C TRP A 423 -21.18 35.14 -21.20
N GLU A 424 -20.85 36.42 -21.38
CA GLU A 424 -20.93 37.09 -22.68
C GLU A 424 -19.78 36.63 -23.59
N SER A 425 -20.05 36.43 -24.88
CA SER A 425 -19.03 36.08 -25.90
C SER A 425 -19.39 36.67 -27.27
N PRO A 426 -18.48 36.67 -28.26
CA PRO A 426 -18.78 37.07 -29.64
C PRO A 426 -19.93 36.29 -30.30
N TRP A 427 -20.28 35.12 -29.78
CA TRP A 427 -21.31 34.22 -30.30
C TRP A 427 -22.64 34.30 -29.50
N GLY A 428 -22.71 35.18 -28.51
CA GLY A 428 -23.82 35.30 -27.57
C GLY A 428 -23.53 34.66 -26.20
N LYS A 429 -24.58 34.44 -25.42
CA LYS A 429 -24.46 33.91 -24.05
C LYS A 429 -24.18 32.41 -24.04
N GLY A 430 -23.13 32.01 -23.35
CA GLY A 430 -22.74 30.60 -23.27
C GLY A 430 -21.78 30.29 -22.13
N ARG A 431 -21.19 29.10 -22.20
CA ARG A 431 -20.15 28.56 -21.31
C ARG A 431 -19.10 27.80 -22.14
N PRO A 432 -17.88 27.57 -21.61
CA PRO A 432 -16.91 26.66 -22.25
C PRO A 432 -17.46 25.24 -22.45
N GLY A 433 -16.88 24.52 -23.42
CA GLY A 433 -16.92 23.06 -23.47
C GLY A 433 -15.75 22.46 -22.68
N TRP A 434 -15.96 21.33 -22.01
CA TRP A 434 -15.02 20.72 -21.04
C TRP A 434 -13.55 20.67 -21.49
N HIS A 435 -13.29 20.40 -22.78
CA HIS A 435 -11.95 20.29 -23.33
C HIS A 435 -11.19 21.64 -23.43
N ILE A 436 -11.88 22.72 -23.82
CA ILE A 436 -11.19 24.00 -24.12
C ILE A 436 -10.65 24.68 -22.86
N GLU A 437 -11.19 24.31 -21.70
CA GLU A 437 -10.80 24.78 -20.38
C GLU A 437 -9.30 24.54 -20.15
N CYS A 438 -8.87 23.29 -20.27
CA CYS A 438 -7.51 22.86 -20.01
C CYS A 438 -6.54 23.41 -21.09
N SER A 439 -6.91 23.33 -22.37
CA SER A 439 -6.15 23.94 -23.48
C SER A 439 -5.84 25.41 -23.26
N ALA A 440 -6.85 26.21 -22.90
CA ALA A 440 -6.69 27.65 -22.72
C ALA A 440 -5.92 27.98 -21.43
N MET A 441 -6.20 27.31 -20.32
CA MET A 441 -5.48 27.53 -19.05
C MET A 441 -4.00 27.12 -19.17
N ALA A 442 -3.73 25.90 -19.66
CA ALA A 442 -2.36 25.40 -19.83
C ALA A 442 -1.60 26.19 -20.90
N GLY A 443 -2.23 26.50 -22.04
CA GLY A 443 -1.64 27.33 -23.10
C GLY A 443 -1.33 28.76 -22.67
N SER A 444 -2.13 29.35 -21.76
CA SER A 444 -1.88 30.69 -21.21
C SER A 444 -0.71 30.74 -20.21
N ILE A 445 -0.45 29.65 -19.49
CA ILE A 445 0.57 29.58 -18.43
C ILE A 445 1.90 28.96 -18.90
N LEU A 446 1.84 27.95 -19.77
CA LEU A 446 3.01 27.21 -20.27
C LEU A 446 3.38 27.56 -21.72
N GLY A 447 2.45 28.13 -22.50
CA GLY A 447 2.69 28.54 -23.88
C GLY A 447 2.49 27.43 -24.92
N GLU A 448 3.26 27.53 -26.01
CA GLU A 448 3.06 26.74 -27.24
C GLU A 448 3.53 25.28 -27.18
N SER A 449 4.31 24.90 -26.16
CA SER A 449 4.71 23.51 -25.90
C SER A 449 5.11 23.30 -24.43
N MET A 450 4.70 22.17 -23.86
CA MET A 450 5.08 21.72 -22.50
C MET A 450 5.80 20.37 -22.54
N ASP A 451 6.59 20.08 -21.50
CA ASP A 451 7.33 18.82 -21.42
C ASP A 451 6.40 17.66 -21.04
N ILE A 452 5.59 17.81 -19.98
CA ILE A 452 4.72 16.74 -19.48
C ILE A 452 3.27 17.20 -19.40
N HIS A 453 2.35 16.38 -19.90
CA HIS A 453 0.92 16.46 -19.61
C HIS A 453 0.47 15.21 -18.85
N GLY A 454 -0.23 15.38 -17.72
CA GLY A 454 -0.69 14.31 -16.83
C GLY A 454 -2.21 14.20 -16.68
N GLY A 455 -2.73 12.98 -16.54
CA GLY A 455 -4.11 12.73 -16.13
C GLY A 455 -4.44 11.27 -15.85
N GLY A 456 -5.68 10.96 -15.51
CA GLY A 456 -6.15 9.57 -15.40
C GLY A 456 -6.26 8.91 -16.79
N PHE A 457 -6.15 7.58 -16.85
CA PHE A 457 -6.30 6.80 -18.10
C PHE A 457 -7.57 7.15 -18.91
N ASP A 458 -8.68 7.44 -18.20
CA ASP A 458 -9.96 7.85 -18.80
C ASP A 458 -9.90 9.17 -19.58
N LEU A 459 -8.91 10.03 -19.31
CA LEU A 459 -8.79 11.33 -19.97
C LEU A 459 -8.07 11.26 -21.32
N ARG A 460 -7.47 10.11 -21.69
CA ARG A 460 -6.76 9.96 -22.98
C ARG A 460 -7.64 10.31 -24.18
N PHE A 461 -8.86 9.78 -24.18
CA PHE A 461 -9.87 10.07 -25.19
C PHE A 461 -11.25 10.18 -24.53
N PRO A 462 -12.08 11.19 -24.89
CA PRO A 462 -11.79 12.24 -25.86
C PRO A 462 -10.97 13.41 -25.28
N HIS A 463 -10.74 13.49 -23.95
CA HIS A 463 -10.32 14.74 -23.30
C HIS A 463 -8.97 15.29 -23.80
N HIS A 464 -7.87 14.56 -23.60
CA HIS A 464 -6.53 15.01 -23.95
C HIS A 464 -6.27 15.04 -25.47
N ASP A 465 -6.90 14.15 -26.25
CA ASP A 465 -6.86 14.21 -27.72
C ASP A 465 -7.56 15.48 -28.27
N ASN A 466 -8.67 15.89 -27.66
CA ASN A 466 -9.34 17.15 -27.99
C ASN A 466 -8.52 18.36 -27.57
N GLU A 467 -7.87 18.32 -26.40
CA GLU A 467 -6.97 19.41 -25.96
C GLU A 467 -5.76 19.58 -26.86
N LEU A 468 -5.15 18.47 -27.29
CA LEU A 468 -4.04 18.45 -28.21
C LEU A 468 -4.47 19.07 -29.54
N ALA A 469 -5.60 18.65 -30.10
CA ALA A 469 -6.14 19.21 -31.34
C ALA A 469 -6.48 20.71 -31.24
N GLN A 470 -7.11 21.14 -30.14
CA GLN A 470 -7.42 22.55 -29.88
C GLN A 470 -6.17 23.43 -29.77
N SER A 471 -5.17 22.96 -29.03
CA SER A 471 -3.96 23.73 -28.76
C SER A 471 -3.03 23.77 -29.97
N GLU A 472 -2.88 22.66 -30.69
CA GLU A 472 -2.20 22.63 -32.00
C GLU A 472 -2.89 23.55 -33.02
N ALA A 473 -4.23 23.55 -33.08
CA ALA A 473 -4.99 24.47 -33.92
C ALA A 473 -4.83 25.95 -33.51
N PHE A 474 -4.66 26.24 -32.22
CA PHE A 474 -4.42 27.60 -31.71
C PHE A 474 -2.99 28.08 -31.98
N PHE A 475 -1.97 27.23 -31.80
CA PHE A 475 -0.56 27.57 -31.97
C PHE A 475 -0.02 27.34 -33.40
N GLU A 476 -0.78 26.66 -34.27
CA GLU A 476 -0.35 26.19 -35.60
C GLU A 476 0.92 25.30 -35.58
N ASN A 477 1.08 24.49 -34.52
CA ASN A 477 2.16 23.51 -34.37
C ASN A 477 1.64 22.08 -34.22
N ASP A 478 2.53 21.08 -34.19
CA ASP A 478 2.23 19.64 -34.12
C ASP A 478 2.67 18.98 -32.80
N HIS A 479 3.04 19.78 -31.79
CA HIS A 479 3.87 19.33 -30.67
C HIS A 479 3.63 20.05 -29.33
N TRP A 480 2.38 20.42 -29.04
CA TRP A 480 2.01 21.11 -27.79
C TRP A 480 2.39 20.34 -26.50
N VAL A 481 2.52 19.01 -26.56
CA VAL A 481 3.01 18.16 -25.45
C VAL A 481 4.10 17.22 -25.96
N ARG A 482 5.19 17.05 -25.19
CA ARG A 482 6.24 16.06 -25.50
C ARG A 482 5.97 14.68 -24.90
N TYR A 483 5.61 14.61 -23.61
CA TYR A 483 5.38 13.36 -22.88
C TYR A 483 3.98 13.35 -22.22
N PHE A 484 3.13 12.40 -22.61
CA PHE A 484 1.83 12.18 -21.98
C PHE A 484 1.89 11.02 -20.97
N LEU A 485 1.67 11.32 -19.68
CA LEU A 485 1.70 10.35 -18.59
C LEU A 485 0.28 10.09 -18.07
N HIS A 486 -0.19 8.85 -18.11
CA HIS A 486 -1.53 8.49 -17.65
C HIS A 486 -1.50 7.44 -16.53
N THR A 487 -2.14 7.74 -15.41
CA THR A 487 -2.23 6.81 -14.28
C THR A 487 -3.33 5.77 -14.49
N GLY A 488 -3.02 4.51 -14.19
CA GLY A 488 -3.97 3.40 -14.33
C GLY A 488 -5.11 3.47 -13.32
N HIS A 489 -6.24 2.83 -13.65
CA HIS A 489 -7.46 2.88 -12.84
C HIS A 489 -7.31 2.25 -11.46
N LEU A 490 -8.31 2.50 -10.61
CA LEU A 490 -8.51 1.76 -9.37
C LEU A 490 -9.83 0.98 -9.45
N THR A 491 -9.78 -0.33 -9.28
CA THR A 491 -10.95 -1.23 -9.15
C THR A 491 -11.18 -1.63 -7.69
N ILE A 492 -12.36 -2.15 -7.39
CA ILE A 492 -12.63 -2.93 -6.18
C ILE A 492 -13.29 -4.23 -6.63
N ALA A 493 -12.68 -5.38 -6.29
CA ALA A 493 -13.17 -6.70 -6.68
C ALA A 493 -13.41 -6.82 -8.20
N GLY A 494 -12.54 -6.20 -9.01
CA GLY A 494 -12.65 -6.14 -10.47
C GLY A 494 -13.60 -5.07 -11.03
N CYS A 495 -14.56 -4.56 -10.25
CA CYS A 495 -15.46 -3.49 -10.70
C CYS A 495 -14.74 -2.13 -10.71
N LYS A 496 -14.95 -1.32 -11.76
CA LYS A 496 -14.43 0.05 -11.84
C LYS A 496 -15.05 0.94 -10.75
N MET A 497 -14.23 1.61 -9.96
CA MET A 497 -14.70 2.60 -8.99
C MET A 497 -15.19 3.86 -9.72
N SER A 498 -16.44 4.28 -9.48
CA SER A 498 -16.98 5.52 -10.06
C SER A 498 -18.13 6.12 -9.25
N LYS A 499 -18.27 7.45 -9.33
CA LYS A 499 -19.41 8.19 -8.76
C LYS A 499 -20.75 7.76 -9.36
N SER A 500 -20.77 7.42 -10.65
CA SER A 500 -21.95 6.98 -11.40
C SER A 500 -22.52 5.62 -10.97
N LEU A 501 -21.71 4.75 -10.36
CA LEU A 501 -22.17 3.47 -9.80
C LEU A 501 -22.42 3.52 -8.28
N LYS A 502 -22.20 4.68 -7.63
CA LYS A 502 -22.20 4.87 -6.16
C LYS A 502 -21.38 3.79 -5.39
N ASN A 503 -20.36 3.22 -6.04
CA ASN A 503 -19.54 2.11 -5.51
C ASN A 503 -18.17 2.58 -4.97
N PHE A 504 -18.02 3.88 -4.71
CA PHE A 504 -16.73 4.49 -4.37
C PHE A 504 -16.49 4.61 -2.87
N ILE A 505 -15.23 4.48 -2.47
CA ILE A 505 -14.76 4.76 -1.11
C ILE A 505 -14.20 6.19 -1.11
N THR A 506 -14.69 7.08 -0.25
CA THR A 506 -14.14 8.43 -0.14
C THR A 506 -12.71 8.39 0.42
N ILE A 507 -11.93 9.45 0.19
CA ILE A 507 -10.58 9.55 0.76
C ILE A 507 -10.64 9.50 2.31
N LYS A 508 -11.68 10.08 2.90
CA LYS A 508 -11.93 10.08 4.36
C LYS A 508 -12.28 8.68 4.89
N ASP A 509 -13.09 7.90 4.17
CA ASP A 509 -13.43 6.52 4.56
C ASP A 509 -12.24 5.55 4.46
N ALA A 510 -11.29 5.83 3.56
CA ALA A 510 -10.02 5.11 3.47
C ALA A 510 -9.07 5.53 4.60
N LEU A 511 -8.94 6.83 4.87
CA LEU A 511 -8.11 7.37 5.94
C LEU A 511 -8.60 6.99 7.35
N ALA A 512 -9.91 6.73 7.52
CA ALA A 512 -10.48 6.18 8.75
C ALA A 512 -10.08 4.71 9.02
N LYS A 513 -9.41 4.03 8.07
CA LYS A 513 -9.00 2.61 8.16
C LYS A 513 -7.48 2.41 8.01
N HIS A 514 -6.83 3.27 7.23
CA HIS A 514 -5.42 3.18 6.84
C HIS A 514 -4.77 4.56 6.86
N THR A 515 -3.50 4.66 7.23
CA THR A 515 -2.80 5.96 7.20
C THR A 515 -2.52 6.40 5.76
N ALA A 516 -2.34 7.71 5.52
CA ALA A 516 -1.91 8.24 4.23
C ALA A 516 -0.60 7.58 3.75
N ARG A 517 0.31 7.28 4.68
CA ARG A 517 1.54 6.52 4.45
C ARG A 517 1.25 5.10 3.93
N GLN A 518 0.26 4.40 4.47
CA GLN A 518 -0.12 3.06 4.01
C GLN A 518 -0.74 3.09 2.61
N LEU A 519 -1.64 4.05 2.32
CA LEU A 519 -2.23 4.22 0.99
C LEU A 519 -1.15 4.54 -0.06
N ARG A 520 -0.20 5.42 0.28
CA ARG A 520 0.96 5.73 -0.55
C ARG A 520 1.90 4.53 -0.74
N LEU A 521 2.21 3.78 0.32
CA LEU A 521 3.04 2.56 0.23
C LEU A 521 2.38 1.49 -0.64
N ALA A 522 1.05 1.32 -0.58
CA ALA A 522 0.32 0.46 -1.49
C ALA A 522 0.52 0.92 -2.95
N PHE A 523 0.31 2.20 -3.25
CA PHE A 523 0.48 2.72 -4.62
C PHE A 523 1.93 2.65 -5.12
N LEU A 524 2.94 2.77 -4.26
CA LEU A 524 4.35 2.60 -4.63
C LEU A 524 4.70 1.15 -5.03
N MET A 525 4.01 0.14 -4.49
CA MET A 525 4.23 -1.28 -4.82
C MET A 525 3.65 -1.69 -6.18
N HIS A 526 2.89 -0.83 -6.84
CA HIS A 526 2.24 -1.12 -8.11
C HIS A 526 2.58 -0.05 -9.15
N SER A 527 3.04 -0.50 -10.33
CA SER A 527 3.30 0.35 -11.50
C SER A 527 2.25 1.45 -11.66
N TRP A 528 2.68 2.71 -11.74
CA TRP A 528 1.80 3.88 -11.70
C TRP A 528 0.85 3.97 -12.90
N LYS A 529 1.27 3.44 -14.06
CA LYS A 529 0.48 3.45 -15.30
C LYS A 529 -0.57 2.33 -15.38
N ASP A 530 -0.48 1.31 -14.54
CA ASP A 530 -1.27 0.10 -14.63
C ASP A 530 -2.45 0.09 -13.64
N THR A 531 -3.53 -0.60 -14.01
CA THR A 531 -4.73 -0.73 -13.17
C THR A 531 -4.43 -1.52 -11.89
N LEU A 532 -4.98 -1.04 -10.76
CA LEU A 532 -4.78 -1.59 -9.44
C LEU A 532 -6.13 -1.99 -8.81
N ASP A 533 -6.25 -3.23 -8.33
CA ASP A 533 -7.37 -3.61 -7.48
C ASP A 533 -7.11 -3.25 -6.01
N TYR A 534 -8.02 -2.44 -5.46
CA TYR A 534 -8.01 -2.04 -4.06
C TYR A 534 -8.70 -3.12 -3.21
N SER A 535 -7.88 -3.95 -2.58
CA SER A 535 -8.34 -5.07 -1.74
C SER A 535 -7.71 -5.01 -0.33
N PRO A 536 -8.27 -5.72 0.67
CA PRO A 536 -7.63 -5.90 1.96
C PRO A 536 -6.21 -6.50 1.86
N ASN A 537 -5.96 -7.37 0.87
CA ASN A 537 -4.64 -7.99 0.65
C ASN A 537 -3.62 -6.97 0.12
N THR A 538 -4.06 -6.05 -0.73
CA THR A 538 -3.27 -4.91 -1.23
C THR A 538 -2.81 -4.03 -0.05
N MET A 539 -3.73 -3.72 0.87
CA MET A 539 -3.42 -2.89 2.05
C MET A 539 -2.61 -3.62 3.12
N GLU A 540 -2.86 -4.90 3.36
CA GLU A 540 -2.06 -5.71 4.30
C GLU A 540 -0.59 -5.81 3.83
N SER A 541 -0.35 -5.90 2.51
CA SER A 541 1.01 -5.87 1.95
C SER A 541 1.74 -4.55 2.25
N ALA A 542 1.04 -3.41 2.16
CA ALA A 542 1.56 -2.10 2.52
C ALA A 542 1.87 -1.99 4.03
N ILE A 543 0.95 -2.46 4.88
CA ILE A 543 1.10 -2.49 6.36
C ILE A 543 2.29 -3.38 6.77
N GLN A 544 2.48 -4.53 6.13
CA GLN A 544 3.60 -5.42 6.42
C GLN A 544 4.95 -4.81 6.02
N TYR A 545 5.02 -4.11 4.88
CA TYR A 545 6.24 -3.39 4.48
C TYR A 545 6.56 -2.24 5.43
N GLU A 546 5.55 -1.44 5.82
CA GLU A 546 5.70 -0.38 6.83
C GLU A 546 6.25 -0.94 8.15
N ARG A 547 5.61 -1.98 8.70
CA ARG A 547 6.05 -2.67 9.92
C ARG A 547 7.49 -3.19 9.79
N PHE A 548 7.84 -3.82 8.67
CA PHE A 548 9.17 -4.36 8.39
C PHE A 548 10.26 -3.27 8.34
N MET A 549 9.99 -2.16 7.64
CA MET A 549 10.91 -1.01 7.58
C MET A 549 11.04 -0.34 8.95
N ASN A 550 9.93 -0.18 9.68
CA ASN A 550 9.93 0.45 11.00
C ASN A 550 10.76 -0.33 12.01
N GLU A 551 10.62 -1.65 12.09
CA GLU A 551 11.45 -2.46 13.00
C GLU A 551 12.95 -2.34 12.68
N PHE A 552 13.33 -2.28 11.39
CA PHE A 552 14.72 -2.02 11.03
C PHE A 552 15.21 -0.66 11.52
N PHE A 553 14.44 0.42 11.27
CA PHE A 553 14.80 1.75 11.74
C PHE A 553 14.90 1.82 13.27
N LEU A 554 14.00 1.17 14.00
CA LEU A 554 14.02 1.11 15.46
C LEU A 554 15.22 0.30 15.99
N ASN A 555 15.57 -0.81 15.35
CA ASN A 555 16.77 -1.59 15.70
C ASN A 555 18.06 -0.79 15.43
N VAL A 556 18.15 -0.05 14.32
CA VAL A 556 19.31 0.82 14.03
C VAL A 556 19.36 2.01 14.99
N LYS A 557 18.23 2.68 15.29
CA LYS A 557 18.17 3.73 16.31
C LYS A 557 18.68 3.21 17.65
N ASP A 558 18.26 2.03 18.11
CA ASP A 558 18.74 1.45 19.36
C ASP A 558 20.25 1.16 19.38
N ILE A 559 20.78 0.54 18.33
CA ILE A 559 22.23 0.34 18.15
C ILE A 559 22.98 1.67 18.28
N LEU A 560 22.48 2.75 17.63
CA LEU A 560 23.09 4.08 17.65
C LEU A 560 22.97 4.83 19.00
N ARG A 561 22.08 4.39 19.91
CA ARG A 561 21.99 4.91 21.30
C ARG A 561 22.92 4.21 22.29
N ALA A 562 23.52 3.07 21.94
CA ALA A 562 24.45 2.39 22.83
C ALA A 562 25.68 3.31 23.10
N PRO A 563 26.15 3.46 24.36
CA PRO A 563 27.30 4.33 24.66
C PRO A 563 28.56 3.89 23.92
N THR A 564 29.31 4.84 23.36
CA THR A 564 30.55 4.56 22.63
C THR A 564 31.47 5.78 22.69
N ASP A 565 32.72 5.57 23.11
CA ASP A 565 33.75 6.63 23.12
C ASP A 565 34.01 7.15 21.70
N LEU A 566 34.45 8.40 21.57
CA LEU A 566 34.72 9.05 20.27
C LEU A 566 35.65 8.22 19.35
N THR A 567 36.63 7.53 19.92
CA THR A 567 37.52 6.63 19.17
C THR A 567 36.89 5.28 18.82
N GLY A 568 35.90 4.82 19.59
CA GLY A 568 35.16 3.58 19.33
C GLY A 568 34.08 3.71 18.25
N GLN A 569 33.76 4.94 17.79
CA GLN A 569 32.82 5.16 16.69
C GLN A 569 33.38 4.71 15.32
N PHE A 570 34.70 4.61 15.20
CA PHE A 570 35.41 4.30 13.96
C PHE A 570 35.99 2.89 13.98
N GLU A 571 35.10 1.89 14.04
CA GLU A 571 35.48 0.48 13.98
C GLU A 571 36.06 0.10 12.60
N LYS A 572 37.15 -0.67 12.62
CA LYS A 572 37.77 -1.25 11.41
C LYS A 572 36.78 -2.22 10.75
N TRP A 573 36.56 -2.06 9.44
CA TRP A 573 35.82 -3.03 8.64
C TRP A 573 36.55 -4.38 8.54
N GLU A 574 35.81 -5.46 8.73
CA GLU A 574 36.19 -6.83 8.43
C GLU A 574 35.42 -7.31 7.17
N SER A 575 35.58 -8.56 6.76
CA SER A 575 34.87 -9.09 5.58
C SER A 575 33.35 -8.85 5.62
N PRO A 576 32.64 -9.05 6.76
CA PRO A 576 31.20 -8.80 6.82
C PRO A 576 30.79 -7.33 6.57
N GLU A 577 31.57 -6.34 6.99
CA GLU A 577 31.30 -4.94 6.66
C GLU A 577 31.59 -4.63 5.20
N ILE A 578 32.65 -5.22 4.63
CA ILE A 578 33.02 -5.05 3.22
C ILE A 578 31.94 -5.67 2.33
N GLU A 579 31.46 -6.87 2.65
CA GLU A 579 30.38 -7.57 1.97
C GLU A 579 29.05 -6.82 2.07
N LEU A 580 28.67 -6.34 3.26
CA LEU A 580 27.45 -5.54 3.45
C LEU A 580 27.54 -4.19 2.72
N ASN A 581 28.69 -3.51 2.77
CA ASN A 581 28.87 -2.24 2.06
C ASN A 581 28.88 -2.42 0.54
N GLN A 582 29.54 -3.47 0.02
CA GLN A 582 29.52 -3.79 -1.41
C GLN A 582 28.08 -4.01 -1.88
N SER A 583 27.33 -4.87 -1.17
CA SER A 583 25.92 -5.09 -1.48
C SER A 583 25.08 -3.81 -1.34
N PHE A 584 25.33 -2.95 -0.34
CA PHE A 584 24.66 -1.66 -0.23
C PHE A 584 24.93 -0.75 -1.45
N CYS A 585 26.16 -0.71 -1.96
CA CYS A 585 26.49 0.01 -3.19
C CYS A 585 25.77 -0.58 -4.42
N ASP A 586 25.80 -1.91 -4.59
CA ASP A 586 25.18 -2.59 -5.73
C ASP A 586 23.65 -2.43 -5.72
N ARG A 587 23.02 -2.57 -4.55
CA ARG A 587 21.58 -2.37 -4.35
C ARG A 587 21.17 -0.91 -4.57
N LYS A 588 22.05 0.07 -4.26
CA LYS A 588 21.82 1.49 -4.60
C LYS A 588 21.87 1.73 -6.11
N ALA A 589 22.76 1.05 -6.83
CA ALA A 589 22.78 1.08 -8.29
C ALA A 589 21.54 0.41 -8.89
N ALA A 590 21.05 -0.70 -8.32
CA ALA A 590 19.81 -1.34 -8.74
C ALA A 590 18.58 -0.44 -8.55
N VAL A 591 18.45 0.25 -7.40
CA VAL A 591 17.40 1.26 -7.18
C VAL A 591 17.49 2.39 -8.22
N HIS A 592 18.70 2.83 -8.59
CA HIS A 592 18.88 3.85 -9.63
C HIS A 592 18.41 3.36 -11.01
N VAL A 593 18.77 2.13 -11.40
CA VAL A 593 18.31 1.50 -12.66
C VAL A 593 16.79 1.37 -12.70
N ALA A 594 16.16 0.91 -11.61
CA ALA A 594 14.71 0.78 -11.52
C ALA A 594 13.99 2.15 -11.64
N LEU A 595 14.51 3.19 -10.99
CA LEU A 595 13.93 4.53 -11.09
C LEU A 595 14.18 5.18 -12.46
N CYS A 596 15.25 4.80 -13.16
CA CYS A 596 15.49 5.20 -14.55
C CYS A 596 14.54 4.48 -15.53
N ASP A 597 14.10 3.24 -15.25
CA ASP A 597 13.20 2.49 -16.12
C ASP A 597 11.71 2.79 -15.82
N ASN A 598 11.18 3.89 -16.36
CA ASN A 598 9.79 4.33 -16.17
C ASN A 598 9.41 4.65 -14.71
N ILE A 599 10.40 4.96 -13.86
CA ILE A 599 10.19 5.20 -12.43
C ILE A 599 9.52 3.98 -11.77
N ASP A 600 10.17 2.81 -11.87
CA ASP A 600 9.70 1.58 -11.24
C ASP A 600 9.95 1.63 -9.71
N THR A 601 8.96 2.19 -9.01
CA THR A 601 8.94 2.25 -7.55
C THR A 601 8.78 0.89 -6.91
N ARG A 602 8.23 -0.11 -7.61
CA ARG A 602 8.04 -1.46 -7.08
C ARG A 602 9.38 -2.16 -6.94
N THR A 603 10.17 -2.25 -8.02
CA THR A 603 11.50 -2.85 -7.96
C THR A 603 12.42 -2.03 -7.07
N ALA A 604 12.30 -0.69 -7.03
CA ALA A 604 13.01 0.12 -6.05
C ALA A 604 12.67 -0.26 -4.59
N LEU A 605 11.40 -0.50 -4.24
CA LEU A 605 10.98 -0.97 -2.91
C LEU A 605 11.46 -2.41 -2.61
N GLU A 606 11.47 -3.30 -3.61
CA GLU A 606 11.97 -4.67 -3.48
C GLU A 606 13.49 -4.69 -3.22
N GLU A 607 14.25 -3.85 -3.91
CA GLU A 607 15.69 -3.63 -3.69
C GLU A 607 15.99 -2.98 -2.32
N MET A 608 15.18 -2.00 -1.89
CA MET A 608 15.23 -1.44 -0.53
C MET A 608 14.94 -2.51 0.54
N ARG A 609 13.98 -3.41 0.30
CA ARG A 609 13.67 -4.55 1.18
C ARG A 609 14.84 -5.54 1.26
N ALA A 610 15.58 -5.73 0.16
CA ALA A 610 16.80 -6.54 0.14
C ALA A 610 17.90 -5.92 1.02
N MET A 611 18.15 -4.61 0.93
CA MET A 611 19.12 -3.90 1.80
C MET A 611 18.82 -4.13 3.29
N VAL A 612 17.56 -3.97 3.69
CA VAL A 612 17.12 -4.20 5.08
C VAL A 612 17.27 -5.66 5.49
N SER A 613 16.92 -6.60 4.61
CA SER A 613 17.04 -8.04 4.89
C SER A 613 18.50 -8.43 5.15
N GLN A 614 19.42 -7.99 4.29
CA GLN A 614 20.87 -8.21 4.45
C GLN A 614 21.42 -7.55 5.71
N SER A 615 20.98 -6.32 6.02
CA SER A 615 21.37 -5.61 7.24
C SER A 615 20.90 -6.33 8.51
N ASN A 616 19.69 -6.88 8.51
CA ASN A 616 19.17 -7.70 9.61
C ASN A 616 19.95 -9.02 9.76
N THR A 617 20.30 -9.70 8.66
CA THR A 617 21.16 -10.90 8.69
C THR A 617 22.55 -10.57 9.28
N TYR A 618 23.14 -9.43 8.89
CA TYR A 618 24.40 -8.94 9.44
C TYR A 618 24.32 -8.62 10.94
N ILE A 619 23.27 -7.91 11.39
CA ILE A 619 23.03 -7.64 12.81
C ILE A 619 22.90 -8.95 13.60
N ALA A 620 22.15 -9.92 13.06
CA ALA A 620 21.97 -11.23 13.68
C ALA A 620 23.28 -12.05 13.75
N SER A 621 24.15 -11.97 12.73
CA SER A 621 25.44 -12.67 12.72
C SER A 621 26.42 -12.07 13.73
N ARG A 622 26.54 -10.73 13.78
CA ARG A 622 27.34 -10.02 14.79
C ARG A 622 26.82 -10.28 16.21
N LYS A 623 25.50 -10.24 16.45
CA LYS A 623 24.88 -10.59 17.74
C LYS A 623 25.17 -12.05 18.16
N SER A 624 25.11 -12.99 17.21
CA SER A 624 25.44 -14.40 17.46
C SER A 624 26.92 -14.62 17.79
N ALA A 625 27.82 -13.87 17.14
CA ALA A 625 29.25 -13.85 17.43
C ALA A 625 29.61 -13.08 18.73
N LYS A 626 28.64 -12.44 19.39
CA LYS A 626 28.82 -11.52 20.54
C LYS A 626 29.71 -10.31 20.21
N LEU A 627 29.66 -9.85 18.96
CA LEU A 627 30.38 -8.68 18.47
C LEU A 627 29.40 -7.51 18.25
N ALA A 628 29.91 -6.28 18.36
CA ALA A 628 29.14 -5.09 17.99
C ALA A 628 28.95 -5.04 16.46
N PRO A 629 27.78 -4.56 15.96
CA PRO A 629 27.59 -4.25 14.55
C PRO A 629 28.05 -2.82 14.23
N ASN A 630 28.65 -2.64 13.05
CA ASN A 630 29.24 -1.38 12.61
C ASN A 630 28.21 -0.25 12.52
N ARG A 631 28.35 0.71 13.43
CA ARG A 631 27.41 1.81 13.67
C ARG A 631 27.23 2.68 12.41
N VAL A 632 28.34 3.10 11.81
CA VAL A 632 28.36 4.07 10.70
C VAL A 632 27.81 3.45 9.41
N LEU A 633 28.10 2.18 9.14
CA LEU A 633 27.54 1.47 7.98
C LEU A 633 26.02 1.30 8.10
N LEU A 634 25.51 0.85 9.25
CA LEU A 634 24.07 0.73 9.49
C LEU A 634 23.35 2.08 9.48
N GLN A 635 23.96 3.14 10.03
CA GLN A 635 23.45 4.50 9.93
C GLN A 635 23.35 4.95 8.47
N SER A 636 24.38 4.72 7.66
CA SER A 636 24.41 5.11 6.25
C SER A 636 23.31 4.42 5.42
N ILE A 637 23.05 3.14 5.70
CA ILE A 637 21.97 2.37 5.08
C ILE A 637 20.61 2.92 5.53
N ALA A 638 20.41 3.12 6.83
CA ALA A 638 19.16 3.61 7.38
C ALA A 638 18.81 5.03 6.93
N THR A 639 19.78 5.96 6.88
CA THR A 639 19.58 7.31 6.34
C THR A 639 19.24 7.27 4.85
N TYR A 640 19.94 6.47 4.02
CA TYR A 640 19.57 6.33 2.60
C TYR A 640 18.13 5.83 2.40
N LEU A 641 17.72 4.80 3.13
CA LEU A 641 16.35 4.27 3.07
C LEU A 641 15.30 5.30 3.55
N THR A 642 15.66 6.12 4.55
CA THR A 642 14.84 7.23 5.04
C THR A 642 14.67 8.30 3.96
N ASP A 643 15.76 8.68 3.28
CA ASP A 643 15.74 9.73 2.26
C ASP A 643 15.04 9.27 0.96
N MET A 644 15.08 7.97 0.63
CA MET A 644 14.21 7.39 -0.40
C MET A 644 12.72 7.44 0.00
N LEU A 645 12.37 7.10 1.23
CA LEU A 645 10.99 7.20 1.71
C LEU A 645 10.48 8.66 1.80
N LYS A 646 11.34 9.63 2.13
CA LYS A 646 11.05 11.08 2.01
C LYS A 646 10.83 11.48 0.54
N THR A 647 11.71 11.03 -0.35
CA THR A 647 11.61 11.24 -1.81
C THR A 647 10.29 10.70 -2.36
N PHE A 648 9.80 9.57 -1.87
CA PHE A 648 8.51 9.02 -2.26
C PHE A 648 7.29 9.67 -1.55
N GLY A 649 7.50 10.59 -0.60
CA GLY A 649 6.44 11.21 0.21
C GLY A 649 5.88 10.32 1.34
N ALA A 650 6.52 9.18 1.63
CA ALA A 650 6.13 8.27 2.72
C ALA A 650 6.65 8.72 4.10
N ILE A 651 7.53 9.73 4.14
CA ILE A 651 8.00 10.42 5.35
C ILE A 651 7.90 11.93 5.11
N GLU A 652 7.24 12.64 6.02
CA GLU A 652 7.11 14.11 6.01
C GLU A 652 8.12 14.81 6.92
N GLY A 653 8.49 14.18 8.03
CA GLY A 653 9.27 14.80 9.10
C GLY A 653 10.76 14.98 8.77
N THR A 654 11.39 15.89 9.51
CA THR A 654 12.85 16.13 9.48
C THR A 654 13.67 15.03 10.17
N GLU A 655 13.05 13.88 10.49
CA GLU A 655 13.70 12.72 11.12
C GLU A 655 15.00 12.33 10.41
N PRO A 656 16.10 12.09 11.15
CA PRO A 656 17.35 11.64 10.56
C PRO A 656 17.29 10.17 10.12
N ILE A 657 16.43 9.36 10.75
CA ILE A 657 16.24 7.92 10.48
C ILE A 657 14.77 7.54 10.70
N GLY A 658 14.17 6.91 9.70
CA GLY A 658 12.88 6.22 9.82
C GLY A 658 11.65 7.12 9.96
N PHE A 659 10.55 6.49 10.38
CA PHE A 659 9.26 7.15 10.51
C PHE A 659 9.19 8.03 11.78
N PRO A 660 8.51 9.19 11.73
CA PRO A 660 8.32 10.05 12.89
C PRO A 660 7.45 9.37 13.96
N VAL A 661 7.70 9.72 15.22
CA VAL A 661 6.95 9.24 16.39
C VAL A 661 6.06 10.36 16.93
N GLY A 662 4.75 10.12 16.97
CA GLY A 662 3.75 11.13 17.28
C GLY A 662 3.14 11.75 16.02
N GLY A 663 1.88 12.19 16.12
CA GLY A 663 1.11 12.74 15.00
C GLY A 663 1.61 14.09 14.49
N HIS A 664 1.10 14.50 13.32
CA HIS A 664 1.51 15.72 12.62
C HIS A 664 1.50 16.97 13.52
N GLY A 665 2.55 17.80 13.42
CA GLY A 665 2.57 19.16 13.96
C GLY A 665 3.47 19.42 15.18
N GLN A 666 4.00 18.39 15.87
CA GLN A 666 4.93 18.62 16.98
C GLN A 666 6.37 18.76 16.50
N ASN A 667 6.84 20.01 16.39
CA ASN A 667 8.19 20.38 15.96
C ASN A 667 9.26 20.22 17.08
N VAL A 668 9.05 19.23 17.96
CA VAL A 668 9.90 18.92 19.13
C VAL A 668 10.32 17.47 19.02
N ASP A 669 11.62 17.21 19.13
CA ASP A 669 12.18 15.86 19.16
C ASP A 669 11.77 15.16 20.47
N LEU A 670 10.62 14.50 20.41
CA LEU A 670 10.03 13.70 21.49
C LEU A 670 10.94 12.54 21.89
N GLU A 671 11.70 11.98 20.93
CA GLU A 671 12.65 10.90 21.20
C GLU A 671 13.79 11.38 22.10
N SER A 672 14.47 12.47 21.74
CA SER A 672 15.53 13.08 22.57
C SER A 672 15.05 13.50 23.95
N THR A 673 13.80 13.96 24.05
CA THR A 673 13.20 14.48 25.29
C THR A 673 12.83 13.35 26.26
N VAL A 674 12.26 12.25 25.76
CA VAL A 674 11.63 11.21 26.60
C VAL A 674 12.55 10.01 26.87
N LEU A 675 13.47 9.65 25.96
CA LEU A 675 14.39 8.52 26.13
C LEU A 675 15.20 8.52 27.43
N PRO A 676 15.75 9.65 27.94
CA PRO A 676 16.54 9.65 29.17
C PRO A 676 15.75 9.10 30.36
N TYR A 677 14.47 9.46 30.46
CA TYR A 677 13.56 9.00 31.53
C TYR A 677 13.20 7.52 31.37
N LEU A 678 12.91 7.07 30.14
CA LEU A 678 12.59 5.68 29.85
C LEU A 678 13.78 4.74 30.07
N LYS A 679 15.00 5.20 29.81
CA LYS A 679 16.21 4.43 30.07
C LYS A 679 16.40 4.18 31.57
N VAL A 680 16.28 5.22 32.40
CA VAL A 680 16.32 5.09 33.87
C VAL A 680 15.21 4.15 34.39
N LEU A 681 14.01 4.20 33.81
CA LEU A 681 12.91 3.27 34.15
C LEU A 681 13.23 1.82 33.76
N SER A 682 13.84 1.62 32.58
CA SER A 682 14.27 0.29 32.10
C SER A 682 15.36 -0.32 32.98
N ASP A 683 16.40 0.47 33.31
CA ASP A 683 17.50 0.06 34.18
C ASP A 683 17.01 -0.29 35.60
N PHE A 684 16.09 0.50 36.16
CA PHE A 684 15.41 0.20 37.42
C PHE A 684 14.59 -1.10 37.34
N ARG A 685 13.81 -1.29 36.27
CA ARG A 685 12.98 -2.49 36.05
C ARG A 685 13.84 -3.75 35.99
N GLU A 686 14.94 -3.78 35.23
CA GLU A 686 15.79 -4.98 35.16
C GLU A 686 16.50 -5.25 36.50
N GLY A 687 16.88 -4.20 37.26
CA GLY A 687 17.37 -4.34 38.62
C GLY A 687 16.37 -5.04 39.56
N VAL A 688 15.11 -4.60 39.54
CA VAL A 688 14.01 -5.24 40.30
C VAL A 688 13.76 -6.68 39.82
N ARG A 689 13.71 -6.89 38.50
CA ARG A 689 13.46 -8.20 37.87
C ARG A 689 14.55 -9.21 38.17
N LYS A 690 15.82 -8.80 38.22
CA LYS A 690 16.95 -9.64 38.63
C LYS A 690 16.76 -10.14 40.06
N ILE A 691 16.47 -9.24 41.01
CA ILE A 691 16.24 -9.58 42.42
C ILE A 691 15.00 -10.51 42.54
N ALA A 692 13.94 -10.26 41.76
CA ALA A 692 12.74 -11.09 41.75
C ALA A 692 12.99 -12.51 41.18
N ARG A 693 13.82 -12.64 40.14
CA ARG A 693 14.29 -13.93 39.59
C ARG A 693 15.12 -14.70 40.63
N GLU A 694 16.11 -14.06 41.23
CA GLU A 694 16.99 -14.66 42.26
C GLU A 694 16.19 -15.15 43.49
N LYS A 695 15.18 -14.38 43.92
CA LYS A 695 14.31 -14.72 45.06
C LYS A 695 13.05 -15.50 44.68
N LYS A 696 12.84 -15.82 43.40
CA LYS A 696 11.65 -16.51 42.84
C LYS A 696 10.30 -15.87 43.21
N VAL A 697 10.24 -14.54 43.29
CA VAL A 697 9.02 -13.79 43.65
C VAL A 697 8.18 -13.53 42.39
N THR A 698 7.15 -14.34 42.18
CA THR A 698 6.33 -14.36 40.95
C THR A 698 5.49 -13.09 40.75
N GLU A 699 4.98 -12.50 41.82
CA GLU A 699 4.10 -11.33 41.81
C GLU A 699 4.84 -10.09 41.31
N ILE A 700 6.11 -9.93 41.69
CA ILE A 700 6.95 -8.81 41.23
C ILE A 700 7.28 -8.97 39.74
N LEU A 701 7.48 -10.20 39.26
CA LEU A 701 7.68 -10.47 37.83
C LEU A 701 6.41 -10.13 37.03
N GLN A 702 5.24 -10.54 37.50
CA GLN A 702 3.95 -10.19 36.89
C GLN A 702 3.73 -8.66 36.81
N LEU A 703 4.13 -7.91 37.84
CA LEU A 703 4.11 -6.43 37.79
C LEU A 703 5.13 -5.87 36.78
N CYS A 704 6.32 -6.44 36.67
CA CYS A 704 7.33 -6.04 35.68
C CYS A 704 6.92 -6.38 34.24
N ASP A 705 6.10 -7.42 34.04
CA ASP A 705 5.52 -7.79 32.76
C ASP A 705 4.31 -6.88 32.42
N ALA A 706 3.40 -6.61 33.36
CA ALA A 706 2.30 -5.66 33.18
C ALA A 706 2.78 -4.23 32.81
N VAL A 707 3.90 -3.78 33.40
CA VAL A 707 4.54 -2.51 32.99
C VAL A 707 5.01 -2.55 31.53
N ARG A 708 5.52 -3.68 31.03
CA ARG A 708 5.97 -3.86 29.64
C ARG A 708 4.81 -4.00 28.65
N ASP A 709 3.81 -4.81 28.99
CA ASP A 709 2.82 -5.33 28.02
C ASP A 709 1.49 -4.56 28.05
N ASP A 710 1.18 -3.88 29.16
CA ASP A 710 -0.06 -3.13 29.33
C ASP A 710 0.16 -1.62 29.49
N ILE A 711 1.03 -1.19 30.41
CA ILE A 711 1.12 0.23 30.80
C ILE A 711 1.98 1.06 29.83
N LEU A 712 3.21 0.63 29.52
CA LEU A 712 4.09 1.38 28.62
C LEU A 712 3.58 1.47 27.16
N PRO A 713 2.91 0.44 26.60
CA PRO A 713 2.32 0.54 25.26
C PRO A 713 1.22 1.61 25.15
N GLU A 714 0.47 1.87 26.23
CA GLU A 714 -0.52 2.96 26.30
C GLU A 714 0.13 4.37 26.22
N LEU A 715 1.45 4.46 26.34
CA LEU A 715 2.26 5.68 26.22
C LEU A 715 3.15 5.71 24.95
N GLY A 716 3.00 4.75 24.02
CA GLY A 716 3.86 4.67 22.83
C GLY A 716 5.25 4.07 23.10
N VAL A 717 5.42 3.32 24.19
CA VAL A 717 6.70 2.74 24.60
C VAL A 717 6.63 1.21 24.57
N ARG A 718 7.53 0.58 23.80
CA ARG A 718 7.74 -0.87 23.79
C ARG A 718 9.09 -1.20 24.44
N LEU A 719 9.10 -2.11 25.41
CA LEU A 719 10.34 -2.68 25.95
C LEU A 719 10.54 -4.09 25.39
N GLU A 720 11.74 -4.38 24.90
CA GLU A 720 12.11 -5.71 24.38
C GLU A 720 13.19 -6.33 25.29
N ASP A 721 12.79 -7.36 26.03
CA ASP A 721 13.67 -8.09 26.94
C ASP A 721 14.53 -9.13 26.19
N HIS A 722 15.79 -9.27 26.59
CA HIS A 722 16.75 -10.21 26.00
C HIS A 722 17.48 -11.00 27.09
N GLU A 723 17.85 -12.26 26.81
CA GLU A 723 18.65 -13.04 27.77
C GLU A 723 20.11 -12.58 27.76
N GLY A 724 20.61 -12.16 28.93
CA GLY A 724 22.00 -11.74 29.11
C GLY A 724 22.38 -10.38 28.50
N LEU A 725 21.42 -9.61 28.00
CA LEU A 725 21.61 -8.27 27.43
C LEU A 725 20.66 -7.25 28.10
N PRO A 726 20.96 -5.94 28.06
CA PRO A 726 20.04 -4.90 28.53
C PRO A 726 18.69 -4.94 27.81
N THR A 727 17.63 -4.51 28.51
CA THR A 727 16.29 -4.33 27.92
C THR A 727 16.29 -3.17 26.93
N VAL A 728 15.94 -3.46 25.68
CA VAL A 728 15.85 -2.49 24.58
C VAL A 728 14.62 -1.61 24.74
N VAL A 729 14.75 -0.31 24.45
CA VAL A 729 13.66 0.68 24.55
C VAL A 729 13.31 1.20 23.16
N LYS A 730 12.12 0.92 22.66
CA LYS A 730 11.61 1.46 21.40
C LYS A 730 10.46 2.44 21.67
N LEU A 731 10.54 3.62 21.07
CA LEU A 731 9.37 4.47 20.89
C LEU A 731 8.65 4.03 19.61
N VAL A 732 7.34 3.91 19.68
CA VAL A 732 6.46 3.52 18.56
C VAL A 732 5.20 4.36 18.70
N ASP A 733 4.51 4.62 17.60
CA ASP A 733 3.21 5.28 17.70
C ASP A 733 2.23 4.52 18.63
N ARG A 734 1.49 5.30 19.43
CA ARG A 734 0.58 4.78 20.47
C ARG A 734 -0.56 3.96 19.88
N GLU A 735 -1.19 4.44 18.81
CA GLU A 735 -2.33 3.77 18.19
C GLU A 735 -1.88 2.46 17.54
N THR A 736 -0.68 2.45 16.96
CA THR A 736 -0.02 1.24 16.44
C THR A 736 0.19 0.19 17.54
N LEU A 737 0.74 0.55 18.70
CA LEU A 737 0.92 -0.39 19.82
C LEU A 737 -0.40 -0.88 20.43
N LEU A 738 -1.42 -0.02 20.51
CA LEU A 738 -2.75 -0.42 20.98
C LEU A 738 -3.39 -1.43 20.03
N LYS A 739 -3.35 -1.16 18.72
CA LYS A 739 -3.86 -2.07 17.69
C LYS A 739 -3.12 -3.41 17.70
N GLU A 740 -1.79 -3.43 17.83
CA GLU A 740 -1.02 -4.68 18.03
C GLU A 740 -1.44 -5.46 19.28
N ARG A 741 -1.75 -4.77 20.38
CA ARG A 741 -2.19 -5.38 21.66
C ARG A 741 -3.60 -5.97 21.54
N GLU A 742 -4.50 -5.34 20.78
CA GLU A 742 -5.83 -5.89 20.46
C GLU A 742 -5.76 -7.06 19.48
N GLU A 743 -4.96 -6.95 18.41
CA GLU A 743 -4.71 -8.04 17.45
C GLU A 743 -4.16 -9.29 18.17
N LYS A 744 -3.17 -9.12 19.07
CA LYS A 744 -2.63 -10.21 19.91
C LYS A 744 -3.71 -10.83 20.81
N LYS A 745 -4.49 -10.01 21.52
CA LYS A 745 -5.58 -10.48 22.40
C LYS A 745 -6.63 -11.28 21.62
N LYS A 746 -7.07 -10.80 20.44
CA LYS A 746 -8.00 -11.52 19.56
C LYS A 746 -7.42 -12.86 19.09
N VAL A 747 -6.15 -12.90 18.66
CA VAL A 747 -5.47 -14.13 18.24
C VAL A 747 -5.27 -15.13 19.39
N GLU A 748 -4.98 -14.67 20.61
CA GLU A 748 -4.85 -15.55 21.79
C GLU A 748 -6.20 -16.12 22.24
N GLU A 749 -7.26 -15.31 22.24
CA GLU A 749 -8.63 -15.79 22.47
C GLU A 749 -9.07 -16.79 21.39
N GLU A 750 -8.74 -16.54 20.12
CA GLU A 750 -9.08 -17.46 19.04
C GLU A 750 -8.32 -18.80 19.13
N LYS A 751 -7.03 -18.76 19.52
CA LYS A 751 -6.22 -19.95 19.85
C LYS A 751 -6.78 -20.70 21.07
N ARG A 752 -7.24 -19.99 22.11
CA ARG A 752 -7.94 -20.57 23.27
C ARG A 752 -9.21 -21.29 22.83
N ARG A 753 -10.08 -20.61 22.07
CA ARG A 753 -11.34 -21.13 21.52
C ARG A 753 -11.10 -22.39 20.67
N LYS A 754 -10.14 -22.36 19.75
CA LYS A 754 -9.74 -23.52 18.92
C LYS A 754 -9.22 -24.68 19.76
N LYS A 755 -8.42 -24.42 20.82
CA LYS A 755 -7.91 -25.45 21.74
C LYS A 755 -9.02 -26.08 22.59
N GLU A 756 -9.97 -25.29 23.08
CA GLU A 756 -11.13 -25.75 23.85
C GLU A 756 -12.08 -26.58 22.97
N GLU A 757 -12.34 -26.15 21.74
CA GLU A 757 -13.16 -26.91 20.80
C GLU A 757 -12.50 -28.23 20.38
N ALA A 758 -11.20 -28.23 20.12
CA ALA A 758 -10.44 -29.45 19.84
C ALA A 758 -10.45 -30.43 21.03
N ALA A 759 -10.33 -29.92 22.27
CA ALA A 759 -10.46 -30.72 23.47
C ALA A 759 -11.87 -31.32 23.63
N ARG A 760 -12.93 -30.55 23.31
CA ARG A 760 -14.31 -31.04 23.34
C ARG A 760 -14.56 -32.11 22.28
N LYS A 761 -14.19 -31.86 21.02
CA LYS A 761 -14.27 -32.82 19.91
C LYS A 761 -13.53 -34.12 20.24
N ARG A 762 -12.36 -34.05 20.87
CA ARG A 762 -11.62 -35.22 21.34
C ARG A 762 -12.36 -36.00 22.44
N GLN A 763 -12.93 -35.32 23.44
CA GLN A 763 -13.74 -35.98 24.48
C GLN A 763 -15.00 -36.64 23.89
N GLU A 764 -15.66 -35.98 22.94
CA GLU A 764 -16.81 -36.52 22.20
C GLU A 764 -16.42 -37.79 21.40
N GLN A 765 -15.25 -37.78 20.73
CA GLN A 765 -14.71 -38.94 20.01
C GLN A 765 -14.30 -40.10 20.94
N GLU A 766 -13.61 -39.82 22.06
CA GLU A 766 -13.23 -40.82 23.05
C GLU A 766 -14.47 -41.47 23.70
N MET A 767 -15.51 -40.67 23.98
CA MET A 767 -16.82 -41.17 24.43
C MET A 767 -17.55 -42.01 23.37
N ALA A 768 -17.57 -41.57 22.11
CA ALA A 768 -18.19 -42.33 21.03
C ALA A 768 -17.47 -43.67 20.77
N LYS A 769 -16.13 -43.70 20.92
CA LYS A 769 -15.35 -44.94 20.87
C LYS A 769 -15.71 -45.87 22.03
N LEU A 770 -15.71 -45.37 23.27
CA LEU A 770 -16.09 -46.16 24.45
C LEU A 770 -17.53 -46.71 24.35
N ALA A 771 -18.48 -45.91 23.84
CA ALA A 771 -19.85 -46.35 23.61
C ALA A 771 -19.93 -47.48 22.57
N LYS A 772 -19.17 -47.41 21.48
CA LYS A 772 -19.08 -48.50 20.49
C LYS A 772 -18.44 -49.76 21.06
N MET A 773 -17.35 -49.65 21.83
CA MET A 773 -16.67 -50.81 22.42
C MET A 773 -17.54 -51.52 23.49
N LYS A 774 -18.48 -50.81 24.13
CA LYS A 774 -19.45 -51.40 25.08
C LYS A 774 -20.45 -52.38 24.43
N ILE A 775 -20.71 -52.29 23.12
CA ILE A 775 -21.72 -53.11 22.43
C ILE A 775 -21.16 -54.52 22.14
N PRO A 776 -21.82 -55.61 22.61
CA PRO A 776 -21.45 -56.97 22.23
C PRO A 776 -21.60 -57.20 20.71
N PRO A 777 -20.72 -58.00 20.07
CA PRO A 777 -20.84 -58.31 18.63
C PRO A 777 -22.20 -58.92 18.25
N SER A 778 -22.75 -59.74 19.16
CA SER A 778 -24.06 -60.39 19.04
C SER A 778 -25.27 -59.45 19.17
N GLU A 779 -25.06 -58.19 19.58
CA GLU A 779 -26.08 -57.14 19.62
C GLU A 779 -25.90 -56.09 18.52
N MET A 780 -24.67 -55.92 18.01
CA MET A 780 -24.30 -54.91 17.01
C MET A 780 -25.29 -54.83 15.85
N PHE A 781 -25.57 -55.94 15.17
CA PHE A 781 -26.50 -55.96 14.03
C PHE A 781 -27.98 -56.05 14.44
N ARG A 782 -28.28 -56.54 15.66
CA ARG A 782 -29.65 -56.58 16.20
C ARG A 782 -30.18 -55.17 16.52
N LEU A 783 -29.27 -54.21 16.74
CA LEU A 783 -29.58 -52.78 16.88
C LEU A 783 -29.82 -52.09 15.53
N GLU A 784 -29.43 -52.69 14.40
CA GLU A 784 -29.67 -52.22 13.03
C GLU A 784 -30.90 -52.93 12.41
N ALA A 785 -32.00 -52.97 13.18
CA ALA A 785 -33.27 -53.60 12.80
C ALA A 785 -33.99 -52.91 11.62
N ASP A 786 -33.47 -51.76 11.16
CA ASP A 786 -33.84 -51.08 9.93
C ASP A 786 -33.26 -51.73 8.66
N LYS A 787 -32.23 -52.58 8.79
CA LYS A 787 -31.46 -53.16 7.67
C LYS A 787 -31.48 -54.69 7.60
N PHE A 788 -31.80 -55.36 8.71
CA PHE A 788 -31.72 -56.82 8.83
C PHE A 788 -32.97 -57.38 9.53
N SER A 789 -33.67 -58.29 8.87
CA SER A 789 -34.93 -58.87 9.37
C SER A 789 -34.77 -60.17 10.17
N ARG A 790 -33.65 -60.89 9.98
CA ARG A 790 -33.36 -62.17 10.65
C ARG A 790 -31.89 -62.31 10.98
N PHE A 791 -31.62 -62.98 12.11
CA PHE A 791 -30.29 -63.20 12.67
C PHE A 791 -30.14 -64.67 13.08
N ASP A 792 -28.90 -65.16 13.16
CA ASP A 792 -28.59 -66.46 13.75
C ASP A 792 -28.45 -66.39 15.29
N GLU A 793 -28.13 -67.53 15.90
CA GLU A 793 -27.92 -67.67 17.35
C GLU A 793 -26.80 -66.75 17.86
N THR A 794 -25.75 -66.53 17.05
CA THR A 794 -24.63 -65.63 17.37
C THR A 794 -25.01 -64.15 17.23
N GLY A 795 -26.15 -63.84 16.60
CA GLY A 795 -26.60 -62.47 16.32
C GLY A 795 -26.10 -61.92 14.99
N PHE A 796 -25.52 -62.77 14.14
CA PHE A 796 -25.10 -62.39 12.81
C PHE A 796 -26.32 -62.33 11.86
N PRO A 797 -26.49 -61.29 11.03
CA PRO A 797 -27.64 -61.15 10.15
C PRO A 797 -27.59 -62.18 9.02
N THR A 798 -28.73 -62.80 8.74
CA THR A 798 -28.90 -63.82 7.68
C THR A 798 -29.77 -63.31 6.53
N HIS A 799 -30.72 -62.43 6.83
CA HIS A 799 -31.62 -61.82 5.84
C HIS A 799 -31.61 -60.29 5.95
N ASP A 800 -31.75 -59.61 4.81
CA ASP A 800 -31.87 -58.15 4.72
C ASP A 800 -33.26 -57.65 5.19
N SER A 801 -33.49 -56.33 5.10
CA SER A 801 -34.74 -55.66 5.47
C SER A 801 -35.95 -56.08 4.62
N GLU A 802 -35.73 -56.64 3.43
CA GLU A 802 -36.80 -57.15 2.54
C GLU A 802 -37.11 -58.64 2.79
N GLY A 803 -36.38 -59.29 3.71
CA GLY A 803 -36.57 -60.70 4.05
C GLY A 803 -35.90 -61.67 3.09
N LYS A 804 -34.86 -61.23 2.37
CA LYS A 804 -34.10 -62.02 1.39
C LYS A 804 -32.73 -62.42 1.94
N GLU A 805 -32.24 -63.60 1.57
CA GLU A 805 -30.94 -64.10 2.04
C GLU A 805 -29.78 -63.22 1.57
N ILE A 806 -28.89 -62.85 2.50
CA ILE A 806 -27.77 -61.94 2.25
C ILE A 806 -26.74 -62.58 1.32
N SER A 807 -26.37 -61.88 0.23
CA SER A 807 -25.45 -62.41 -0.77
C SER A 807 -24.05 -62.69 -0.19
N LYS A 808 -23.38 -63.75 -0.69
CA LYS A 808 -22.03 -64.18 -0.23
C LYS A 808 -21.00 -63.06 -0.16
N GLY A 809 -21.10 -62.04 -1.04
CA GLY A 809 -20.25 -60.85 -1.03
C GLY A 809 -20.55 -59.90 0.15
N GLN A 810 -21.82 -59.66 0.46
CA GLN A 810 -22.25 -58.90 1.64
C GLN A 810 -21.94 -59.68 2.93
N THR A 811 -22.17 -61.00 2.98
CA THR A 811 -21.81 -61.85 4.13
C THR A 811 -20.34 -61.67 4.52
N LYS A 812 -19.44 -61.61 3.54
CA LYS A 812 -17.99 -61.41 3.76
C LYS A 812 -17.64 -60.00 4.25
N LYS A 813 -18.41 -58.98 3.89
CA LYS A 813 -18.26 -57.60 4.44
C LYS A 813 -18.77 -57.51 5.88
N LEU A 814 -19.96 -58.03 6.15
CA LEU A 814 -20.58 -58.04 7.48
C LEU A 814 -19.76 -58.88 8.47
N ARG A 815 -19.16 -59.99 8.03
CA ARG A 815 -18.28 -60.82 8.86
C ARG A 815 -17.02 -60.08 9.30
N LYS A 816 -16.38 -59.30 8.41
CA LYS A 816 -15.26 -58.42 8.79
C LYS A 816 -15.65 -57.34 9.81
N LEU A 817 -16.89 -56.83 9.75
CA LEU A 817 -17.40 -55.88 10.74
C LEU A 817 -17.66 -56.55 12.09
N TYR A 818 -18.20 -57.78 12.09
CA TYR A 818 -18.36 -58.60 13.29
C TYR A 818 -17.02 -58.91 13.96
N GLU A 819 -16.03 -59.40 13.20
CA GLU A 819 -14.67 -59.69 13.66
C GLU A 819 -13.97 -58.42 14.24
N ALA A 820 -14.17 -57.26 13.62
CA ALA A 820 -13.65 -55.99 14.11
C ALA A 820 -14.32 -55.53 15.41
N GLN A 821 -15.65 -55.70 15.53
CA GLN A 821 -16.39 -55.40 16.75
C GLN A 821 -16.06 -56.39 17.88
N GLU A 822 -15.83 -57.67 17.57
CA GLU A 822 -15.37 -58.68 18.51
C GLU A 822 -14.02 -58.32 19.11
N LYS A 823 -13.08 -57.84 18.30
CA LYS A 823 -11.81 -57.29 18.80
C LYS A 823 -12.03 -56.07 19.70
N LEU A 824 -12.84 -55.09 19.27
CA LEU A 824 -13.12 -53.87 20.04
C LEU A 824 -13.82 -54.15 21.38
N HIS A 825 -14.74 -55.10 21.41
CA HIS A 825 -15.45 -55.51 22.62
C HIS A 825 -14.54 -56.32 23.55
N LYS A 826 -13.67 -57.19 23.00
CA LYS A 826 -12.65 -57.89 23.77
C LYS A 826 -11.65 -56.91 24.41
N GLU A 827 -11.17 -55.90 23.67
CA GLU A 827 -10.34 -54.81 24.21
C GLU A 827 -11.05 -54.11 25.40
N TYR A 828 -12.36 -53.89 25.34
CA TYR A 828 -13.14 -53.36 26.47
C TYR A 828 -13.28 -54.32 27.65
N LEU A 829 -13.55 -55.61 27.42
CA LEU A 829 -13.60 -56.63 28.47
C LEU A 829 -12.25 -56.77 29.18
N GLU A 830 -11.14 -56.66 28.45
CA GLU A 830 -9.78 -56.64 29.00
C GLU A 830 -9.52 -55.36 29.83
N MET A 831 -10.00 -54.18 29.40
CA MET A 831 -9.93 -52.96 30.24
C MET A 831 -10.73 -53.09 31.54
N VAL A 832 -11.93 -53.67 31.49
CA VAL A 832 -12.82 -53.84 32.66
C VAL A 832 -12.29 -54.89 33.64
N THR A 833 -11.76 -56.01 33.15
CA THR A 833 -11.23 -57.10 34.00
C THR A 833 -9.89 -56.75 34.64
N ASN A 834 -9.04 -55.96 33.99
CA ASN A 834 -7.78 -55.45 34.57
C ASN A 834 -7.98 -54.29 35.58
N GLY A 835 -9.20 -54.09 36.10
CA GLY A 835 -9.51 -53.11 37.16
C GLY A 835 -9.57 -51.65 36.71
N VAL A 836 -9.22 -51.34 35.45
CA VAL A 836 -9.25 -49.98 34.89
C VAL A 836 -10.69 -49.59 34.51
N ARG A 837 -11.54 -49.36 35.52
CA ARG A 837 -12.85 -48.72 35.30
C ARG A 837 -12.63 -47.36 34.62
N PRO A 838 -13.28 -47.08 33.47
CA PRO A 838 -13.17 -45.77 32.83
C PRO A 838 -13.58 -44.64 33.79
N CYS A 839 -12.66 -43.70 34.07
CA CYS A 839 -12.82 -42.72 35.15
C CYS A 839 -14.09 -41.84 35.03
N LEU A 840 -14.68 -41.72 33.85
CA LEU A 840 -15.89 -40.94 33.60
C LEU A 840 -17.13 -41.48 34.34
N GLU A 841 -17.25 -42.79 34.51
CA GLU A 841 -18.43 -43.40 35.15
C GLU A 841 -18.43 -43.10 36.66
N PHE A 842 -17.24 -43.10 37.27
CA PHE A 842 -17.03 -42.65 38.65
C PHE A 842 -17.24 -41.13 38.80
N LEU A 843 -16.79 -40.32 37.84
CA LEU A 843 -17.00 -38.86 37.82
C LEU A 843 -18.49 -38.48 37.74
N LEU A 844 -19.30 -39.22 36.98
CA LEU A 844 -20.76 -39.04 36.94
C LEU A 844 -21.41 -39.42 38.27
N LEU A 845 -21.03 -40.54 38.88
CA LEU A 845 -21.49 -40.97 40.20
C LEU A 845 -21.13 -39.96 41.30
N VAL A 846 -19.91 -39.44 41.32
CA VAL A 846 -19.47 -38.41 42.27
C VAL A 846 -20.25 -37.10 42.09
N ARG A 847 -20.52 -36.67 40.85
CA ARG A 847 -21.36 -35.48 40.57
C ARG A 847 -22.83 -35.69 40.94
N ALA A 848 -23.36 -36.91 40.81
CA ALA A 848 -24.72 -37.24 41.24
C ALA A 848 -24.85 -37.28 42.77
N ALA A 849 -23.89 -37.90 43.47
CA ALA A 849 -23.87 -37.98 44.94
C ALA A 849 -23.78 -36.58 45.59
N ARG A 850 -22.92 -35.70 45.05
CA ARG A 850 -22.72 -34.33 45.57
C ARG A 850 -23.94 -33.39 45.38
N ARG A 851 -25.02 -33.86 44.75
CA ARG A 851 -26.31 -33.16 44.63
C ARG A 851 -27.39 -33.67 45.60
N ARG A 852 -27.14 -34.69 46.44
CA ARG A 852 -28.18 -35.30 47.29
C ARG A 852 -28.00 -35.16 48.81
N PHE A 853 -26.82 -34.81 49.32
CA PHE A 853 -26.58 -34.62 50.77
C PHE A 853 -25.60 -33.47 51.02
N GLY A 854 -25.88 -32.59 52.01
CA GLY A 854 -24.98 -31.48 52.35
C GLY A 854 -25.57 -30.30 53.14
N GLN A 855 -26.28 -30.52 54.25
CA GLN A 855 -26.56 -29.49 55.28
C GLN A 855 -26.23 -30.06 56.67
N SER A 856 -25.72 -29.23 57.60
CA SER A 856 -25.34 -29.55 59.01
C SER A 856 -24.22 -30.60 59.20
N GLU A 857 -23.45 -30.67 60.31
CA GLU A 857 -22.84 -29.64 61.18
C GLU A 857 -21.53 -30.22 61.81
N ALA A 858 -21.08 -29.82 63.02
CA ALA A 858 -19.73 -30.12 63.57
C ALA A 858 -19.71 -30.57 65.05
N ALA A 859 -18.63 -31.25 65.53
CA ALA A 859 -18.18 -31.29 66.95
C ALA A 859 -16.91 -32.16 67.27
N LEU A 860 -16.18 -31.80 68.35
CA LEU A 860 -15.21 -32.57 69.21
C LEU A 860 -13.89 -33.20 68.62
N VAL A 861 -12.88 -33.67 69.41
CA VAL A 861 -11.91 -32.94 70.31
C VAL A 861 -10.74 -33.83 70.86
N ARG A 862 -9.45 -33.39 70.73
CA ARG A 862 -8.20 -33.76 71.52
C ARG A 862 -7.66 -35.24 71.42
N VAL A 863 -6.44 -35.72 71.86
CA VAL A 863 -5.19 -35.18 72.50
C VAL A 863 -3.89 -36.07 72.35
N ARG A 864 -2.67 -35.47 72.44
CA ARG A 864 -1.26 -35.91 72.78
C ARG A 864 -0.56 -37.24 72.32
N ARG A 865 0.56 -37.05 71.55
CA ARG A 865 1.99 -37.50 71.69
C ARG A 865 2.46 -39.00 71.69
N GLY A 866 2.92 -39.49 70.52
CA GLY A 866 4.23 -40.13 70.12
C GLY A 866 4.94 -41.26 70.93
N PRO A 867 6.10 -41.84 70.45
CA PRO A 867 6.84 -41.58 69.19
C PRO A 867 7.35 -42.81 68.35
N ALA A 868 7.62 -42.55 67.05
CA ALA A 868 8.64 -43.12 66.12
C ALA A 868 8.98 -44.64 66.02
N PHE A 869 8.76 -45.24 64.82
CA PHE A 869 9.81 -45.64 63.85
C PHE A 869 9.21 -46.09 62.48
N ALA A 870 10.08 -46.43 61.50
CA ALA A 870 9.81 -46.99 60.15
C ALA A 870 9.43 -46.00 59.02
N MET A 871 9.48 -46.50 57.77
CA MET A 871 9.50 -45.73 56.51
C MET A 871 8.17 -45.79 55.72
N GLU A 872 8.22 -45.26 54.48
CA GLU A 872 7.13 -45.10 53.50
C GLU A 872 6.21 -43.89 53.76
N GLY A 873 5.80 -43.22 52.69
CA GLY A 873 5.31 -41.84 52.76
C GLY A 873 4.29 -41.50 51.68
N GLU A 874 3.05 -41.94 51.88
CA GLU A 874 1.90 -41.41 51.16
C GLU A 874 0.92 -40.64 52.06
N LYS A 875 0.38 -39.58 51.46
CA LYS A 875 -0.73 -38.70 51.83
C LYS A 875 -1.82 -39.44 52.66
N ASN A 876 -2.51 -38.81 53.62
CA ASN A 876 -3.24 -37.55 53.43
C ASN A 876 -3.75 -36.92 54.75
N GLU A 877 -4.05 -35.60 54.71
CA GLU A 877 -4.81 -34.80 55.71
C GLU A 877 -4.21 -34.72 57.14
N VAL A 878 -4.51 -33.74 58.03
CA VAL A 878 -5.72 -32.93 58.27
C VAL A 878 -5.38 -31.47 58.66
N LYS A 879 -6.24 -30.52 58.23
CA LYS A 879 -6.56 -29.13 58.71
C LYS A 879 -5.53 -28.41 59.64
N GLY A 880 -5.16 -27.14 59.45
CA GLY A 880 -5.70 -26.06 58.59
C GLY A 880 -6.17 -24.85 59.42
N LYS A 881 -5.78 -23.60 59.08
CA LYS A 881 -6.22 -22.39 59.83
C LYS A 881 -6.08 -21.02 59.13
N VAL A 882 -6.51 -20.87 57.87
CA VAL A 882 -6.81 -19.54 57.28
C VAL A 882 -8.09 -19.66 56.42
N GLY A 883 -9.27 -19.55 57.04
CA GLY A 883 -10.55 -19.65 56.35
C GLY A 883 -11.73 -19.05 57.12
N ASP A 884 -11.77 -19.26 58.43
CA ASP A 884 -12.92 -18.90 59.27
C ASP A 884 -13.17 -17.38 59.43
N GLN A 885 -12.24 -16.53 58.99
CA GLN A 885 -12.36 -15.05 59.09
C GLN A 885 -13.09 -14.39 57.91
N VAL A 886 -13.35 -15.09 56.79
CA VAL A 886 -14.11 -14.51 55.66
C VAL A 886 -15.60 -14.81 55.80
N MET A 887 -15.96 -16.01 56.27
CA MET A 887 -17.36 -16.48 56.39
C MET A 887 -18.16 -15.84 57.54
N GLN A 888 -17.52 -15.04 58.41
CA GLN A 888 -18.18 -14.33 59.52
C GLN A 888 -18.41 -12.84 59.26
N ASN A 889 -18.01 -12.30 58.11
CA ASN A 889 -18.27 -10.91 57.76
C ASN A 889 -19.58 -10.79 56.94
N PRO A 890 -20.69 -10.28 57.50
CA PRO A 890 -21.94 -10.14 56.76
C PRO A 890 -21.85 -9.17 55.56
N GLN A 891 -20.93 -8.20 55.57
CA GLN A 891 -20.69 -7.34 54.40
C GLN A 891 -19.94 -8.08 53.28
N ALA A 892 -19.05 -9.03 53.61
CA ALA A 892 -18.38 -9.86 52.61
C ALA A 892 -19.34 -10.88 51.99
N LEU A 893 -20.25 -11.46 52.79
CA LEU A 893 -21.33 -12.31 52.29
C LEU A 893 -22.34 -11.52 51.44
N ALA A 894 -22.73 -10.31 51.85
CA ALA A 894 -23.58 -9.44 51.05
C ALA A 894 -22.93 -9.08 49.70
N ALA A 895 -21.67 -8.64 49.69
CA ALA A 895 -20.95 -8.30 48.46
C ALA A 895 -20.68 -9.52 47.54
N LEU A 896 -20.58 -10.73 48.11
CA LEU A 896 -20.53 -11.98 47.32
C LEU A 896 -21.88 -12.37 46.75
N GLN A 897 -22.97 -12.17 47.49
CA GLN A 897 -24.35 -12.40 47.03
C GLN A 897 -24.70 -11.44 45.87
N GLU A 898 -24.48 -10.15 46.08
CA GLU A 898 -24.68 -9.08 45.09
C GLU A 898 -23.86 -9.30 43.80
N ARG A 899 -22.62 -9.79 43.93
CA ARG A 899 -21.82 -10.22 42.77
C ARG A 899 -22.34 -11.50 42.12
N LEU A 900 -22.82 -12.50 42.86
CA LEU A 900 -23.36 -13.74 42.27
C LEU A 900 -24.62 -13.45 41.43
N ASP A 901 -25.52 -12.62 41.96
CA ASP A 901 -26.76 -12.26 41.27
C ASP A 901 -26.47 -11.51 39.95
N SER A 902 -25.43 -10.64 39.96
CA SER A 902 -24.95 -9.92 38.76
C SER A 902 -24.30 -10.80 37.67
N VAL A 903 -23.95 -12.06 37.96
CA VAL A 903 -23.24 -12.98 37.05
C VAL A 903 -24.17 -14.09 36.49
N SER A 904 -25.48 -13.99 36.75
CA SER A 904 -26.48 -15.01 36.41
C SER A 904 -26.90 -15.10 34.91
N HIS A 905 -26.19 -14.46 33.98
CA HIS A 905 -26.55 -14.36 32.56
C HIS A 905 -25.54 -15.03 31.63
N THR A 906 -25.57 -16.38 31.59
CA THR A 906 -24.95 -17.15 30.51
C THR A 906 -25.85 -17.15 29.26
N PRO A 907 -25.31 -17.31 28.03
CA PRO A 907 -26.11 -17.18 26.80
C PRO A 907 -27.30 -18.14 26.66
N SER A 908 -27.36 -19.24 27.42
CA SER A 908 -28.49 -20.17 27.39
C SER A 908 -29.72 -19.65 28.15
N THR A 909 -29.55 -18.94 29.28
CA THR A 909 -30.69 -18.45 30.08
C THR A 909 -31.46 -17.35 29.35
N ILE A 910 -30.76 -16.53 28.55
CA ILE A 910 -31.38 -15.57 27.64
C ILE A 910 -32.27 -16.30 26.62
N ILE A 911 -31.77 -17.35 25.95
CA ILE A 911 -32.56 -18.15 25.01
C ILE A 911 -33.76 -18.82 25.71
N GLU A 912 -33.60 -19.26 26.97
CA GLU A 912 -34.69 -19.81 27.78
C GLU A 912 -35.71 -18.77 28.29
N SER A 913 -35.37 -17.49 28.34
CA SER A 913 -36.33 -16.40 28.64
C SER A 913 -37.18 -15.98 27.44
N LEU A 914 -36.73 -16.23 26.20
CA LEU A 914 -37.42 -15.76 25.00
C LEU A 914 -38.85 -16.33 24.83
N PRO A 915 -39.79 -15.57 24.24
CA PRO A 915 -41.13 -16.06 23.91
C PRO A 915 -41.11 -17.29 22.99
N ARG A 916 -42.11 -18.18 23.13
CA ARG A 916 -42.17 -19.49 22.43
C ARG A 916 -42.13 -19.36 20.89
N SER A 917 -42.67 -18.27 20.34
CA SER A 917 -42.64 -17.92 18.91
C SER A 917 -41.27 -17.41 18.43
N VAL A 918 -40.46 -16.83 19.32
CA VAL A 918 -39.08 -16.42 19.01
C VAL A 918 -38.15 -17.63 19.09
N LYS A 919 -38.25 -18.44 20.15
CA LYS A 919 -37.52 -19.72 20.29
C LYS A 919 -37.68 -20.64 19.06
N ARG A 920 -38.91 -20.80 18.56
CA ARG A 920 -39.18 -21.57 17.34
C ARG A 920 -38.45 -21.01 16.12
N ARG A 921 -38.48 -19.70 15.92
CA ARG A 921 -37.79 -19.04 14.79
C ARG A 921 -36.27 -19.10 14.89
N VAL A 922 -35.69 -18.87 16.07
CA VAL A 922 -34.24 -19.03 16.32
C VAL A 922 -33.79 -20.48 16.05
N ASN A 923 -34.56 -21.48 16.46
CA ASN A 923 -34.22 -22.88 16.19
C ASN A 923 -34.39 -23.26 14.70
N ALA A 924 -35.39 -22.70 14.00
CA ALA A 924 -35.55 -22.88 12.56
C ALA A 924 -34.41 -22.23 11.76
N LEU A 925 -33.99 -21.02 12.13
CA LEU A 925 -32.83 -20.33 11.54
C LEU A 925 -31.53 -21.11 11.75
N LYS A 926 -31.30 -21.67 12.95
CA LYS A 926 -30.17 -22.57 13.20
C LYS A 926 -30.22 -23.83 12.33
N LEU A 927 -31.41 -24.40 12.11
CA LEU A 927 -31.57 -25.56 11.22
C LEU A 927 -31.28 -25.21 9.75
N LEU A 928 -31.70 -24.01 9.31
CA LEU A 928 -31.37 -23.48 7.98
C LEU A 928 -29.87 -23.21 7.83
N GLN A 929 -29.21 -22.62 8.83
CA GLN A 929 -27.78 -22.36 8.76
C GLN A 929 -26.94 -23.65 8.72
N VAL A 930 -27.38 -24.72 9.37
CA VAL A 930 -26.78 -26.06 9.21
C VAL A 930 -27.02 -26.63 7.80
N LYS A 931 -28.14 -26.32 7.13
CA LYS A 931 -28.34 -26.66 5.71
C LYS A 931 -27.44 -25.84 4.78
N CYS A 932 -27.31 -24.53 5.01
CA CYS A 932 -26.38 -23.67 4.26
C CYS A 932 -24.94 -24.20 4.35
N ALA A 933 -24.46 -24.53 5.55
CA ALA A 933 -23.13 -25.11 5.75
C ALA A 933 -22.93 -26.47 5.03
N HIS A 934 -23.99 -27.26 4.80
CA HIS A 934 -23.91 -28.47 3.99
C HIS A 934 -23.86 -28.18 2.48
N ILE A 935 -24.48 -27.09 2.02
CA ILE A 935 -24.42 -26.65 0.62
C ILE A 935 -23.04 -26.04 0.34
N GLU A 936 -22.52 -25.20 1.25
CA GLU A 936 -21.16 -24.67 1.20
C GLU A 936 -20.11 -25.80 1.21
N ALA A 937 -20.26 -26.81 2.09
CA ALA A 937 -19.37 -27.96 2.10
C ALA A 937 -19.34 -28.70 0.76
N LYS A 938 -20.50 -28.95 0.14
CA LYS A 938 -20.59 -29.55 -1.20
C LYS A 938 -19.95 -28.68 -2.28
N PHE A 939 -20.19 -27.38 -2.26
CA PHE A 939 -19.57 -26.44 -3.19
C PHE A 939 -18.03 -26.51 -3.11
N TYR A 940 -17.46 -26.56 -1.90
CA TYR A 940 -16.00 -26.74 -1.75
C TYR A 940 -15.51 -28.15 -2.13
N GLU A 941 -16.31 -29.21 -1.97
CA GLU A 941 -15.99 -30.55 -2.49
C GLU A 941 -15.96 -30.56 -4.04
N GLU A 942 -16.96 -29.95 -4.69
CA GLU A 942 -17.08 -29.82 -6.15
C GLU A 942 -15.97 -28.94 -6.74
N VAL A 943 -15.69 -27.77 -6.13
CA VAL A 943 -14.55 -26.92 -6.50
C VAL A 943 -13.24 -27.70 -6.38
N HIS A 944 -13.03 -28.46 -5.31
CA HIS A 944 -11.81 -29.23 -5.13
C HIS A 944 -11.70 -30.44 -6.09
N GLU A 945 -12.81 -30.96 -6.63
CA GLU A 945 -12.79 -31.90 -7.76
C GLU A 945 -12.45 -31.20 -9.08
N LEU A 946 -12.95 -29.98 -9.30
CA LEU A 946 -12.60 -29.15 -10.44
C LEU A 946 -11.11 -28.77 -10.45
N GLU A 947 -10.57 -28.34 -9.31
CA GLU A 947 -9.14 -28.06 -9.12
C GLU A 947 -8.28 -29.28 -9.48
N ARG A 948 -8.62 -30.47 -8.95
CA ARG A 948 -7.88 -31.70 -9.23
C ARG A 948 -7.98 -32.12 -10.70
N LYS A 949 -9.13 -31.92 -11.35
CA LYS A 949 -9.33 -32.17 -12.78
C LYS A 949 -8.46 -31.24 -13.63
N TYR A 950 -8.50 -29.94 -13.39
CA TYR A 950 -7.75 -28.97 -14.18
C TYR A 950 -6.24 -28.96 -13.89
N ALA A 951 -5.82 -29.21 -12.64
CA ALA A 951 -4.41 -29.42 -12.32
C ALA A 951 -3.82 -30.57 -13.13
N ALA A 952 -4.53 -31.69 -13.27
CA ALA A 952 -4.09 -32.83 -14.09
C ALA A 952 -4.02 -32.51 -15.60
N LEU A 953 -4.81 -31.56 -16.10
CA LEU A 953 -4.79 -31.10 -17.50
C LEU A 953 -3.67 -30.08 -17.76
N TYR A 954 -3.39 -29.18 -16.81
CA TYR A 954 -2.29 -28.21 -16.93
C TYR A 954 -0.91 -28.81 -16.64
N GLN A 955 -0.82 -29.87 -15.83
CA GLN A 955 0.44 -30.51 -15.47
C GLN A 955 1.36 -30.84 -16.68
N PRO A 956 0.91 -31.54 -17.75
CA PRO A 956 1.75 -31.80 -18.91
C PRO A 956 2.23 -30.52 -19.63
N LEU A 957 1.42 -29.46 -19.66
CA LEU A 957 1.81 -28.17 -20.24
C LEU A 957 2.86 -27.44 -19.38
N PHE A 958 2.76 -27.56 -18.05
CA PHE A 958 3.79 -27.05 -17.13
C PHE A 958 5.07 -27.87 -17.16
N ASP A 959 4.99 -29.18 -17.37
CA ASP A 959 6.15 -30.05 -17.58
C ASP A 959 6.85 -29.71 -18.91
N GLN A 960 6.12 -29.62 -20.02
CA GLN A 960 6.66 -29.19 -21.32
C GLN A 960 7.30 -27.79 -21.22
N ARG A 961 6.62 -26.82 -20.59
CA ARG A 961 7.16 -25.47 -20.37
C ARG A 961 8.42 -25.48 -19.53
N ARG A 962 8.50 -26.29 -18.47
CA ARG A 962 9.72 -26.45 -17.66
C ARG A 962 10.84 -27.04 -18.51
N ASP A 963 10.56 -28.07 -19.29
CA ASP A 963 11.57 -28.81 -20.04
C ASP A 963 12.13 -28.00 -21.21
N VAL A 964 11.35 -27.08 -21.80
CA VAL A 964 11.85 -26.01 -22.69
C VAL A 964 12.69 -24.98 -21.91
N VAL A 965 12.17 -24.42 -20.80
CA VAL A 965 12.86 -23.38 -20.01
C VAL A 965 14.19 -23.86 -19.38
N THR A 966 14.35 -25.17 -19.20
CA THR A 966 15.58 -25.81 -18.68
C THR A 966 16.52 -26.33 -19.77
N GLY A 967 16.16 -26.22 -21.05
CA GLY A 967 16.96 -26.75 -22.16
C GLY A 967 17.00 -28.28 -22.24
N GLY A 968 15.97 -28.95 -21.72
CA GLY A 968 15.77 -30.41 -21.85
C GLY A 968 15.13 -30.81 -23.18
N VAL A 969 14.39 -29.91 -23.83
CA VAL A 969 13.84 -30.03 -25.19
C VAL A 969 14.05 -28.71 -25.91
N GLU A 970 14.62 -28.74 -27.10
CA GLU A 970 14.65 -27.60 -28.03
C GLU A 970 13.34 -27.62 -28.84
N PRO A 971 12.52 -26.56 -28.84
CA PRO A 971 11.32 -26.48 -29.67
C PRO A 971 11.65 -26.55 -31.16
N THR A 972 10.71 -27.06 -31.96
CA THR A 972 10.76 -27.01 -33.42
C THR A 972 10.42 -25.61 -33.95
N ASP A 973 10.83 -25.31 -35.20
CA ASP A 973 10.48 -24.04 -35.85
C ASP A 973 8.95 -23.85 -35.95
N GLU A 974 8.20 -24.93 -36.21
CA GLU A 974 6.72 -24.94 -36.26
C GLU A 974 6.08 -24.65 -34.88
N GLU A 975 6.68 -25.13 -33.78
CA GLU A 975 6.26 -24.79 -32.41
C GLU A 975 6.64 -23.36 -31.99
N CYS A 976 7.46 -22.67 -32.80
CA CYS A 976 7.85 -21.27 -32.58
C CYS A 976 7.04 -20.27 -33.43
N GLU A 977 6.21 -20.73 -34.39
CA GLU A 977 5.37 -19.84 -35.18
C GLU A 977 4.17 -19.32 -34.37
N TRP A 978 4.24 -18.06 -33.95
CA TRP A 978 3.09 -17.34 -33.39
C TRP A 978 2.21 -16.82 -34.52
N HIS A 979 1.16 -17.56 -34.89
CA HIS A 979 0.11 -17.04 -35.76
C HIS A 979 -0.61 -15.86 -35.06
N SER A 980 -0.57 -14.67 -35.66
CA SER A 980 -0.96 -13.41 -35.00
C SER A 980 -2.25 -12.78 -35.55
N ASP A 981 -3.02 -13.54 -36.33
CA ASP A 981 -4.18 -13.03 -37.04
C ASP A 981 -5.44 -13.14 -36.18
N ARG A 982 -6.10 -12.01 -35.94
CA ARG A 982 -7.15 -11.85 -34.91
C ARG A 982 -8.43 -12.64 -35.16
N GLU A 983 -8.63 -13.11 -36.40
CA GLU A 983 -9.86 -13.80 -36.80
C GLU A 983 -10.01 -15.15 -36.05
N ASP A 984 -8.89 -15.83 -35.76
CA ASP A 984 -8.88 -17.08 -34.98
C ASP A 984 -9.20 -16.86 -33.48
N GLU A 985 -8.79 -15.72 -32.90
CA GLU A 985 -9.13 -15.39 -31.50
C GLU A 985 -10.62 -15.08 -31.34
N GLU A 986 -11.24 -14.39 -32.30
CA GLU A 986 -12.70 -14.17 -32.30
C GLU A 986 -13.49 -15.48 -32.52
N GLU A 987 -13.11 -16.34 -33.48
CA GLU A 987 -13.83 -17.60 -33.72
C GLU A 987 -13.73 -18.54 -32.49
N LEU A 988 -12.57 -18.61 -31.83
CA LEU A 988 -12.39 -19.39 -30.60
C LEU A 988 -13.22 -18.84 -29.42
N ALA A 989 -13.29 -17.51 -29.27
CA ALA A 989 -14.12 -16.88 -28.25
C ALA A 989 -15.62 -17.15 -28.49
N ASP A 990 -16.06 -17.10 -29.75
CA ASP A 990 -17.45 -17.33 -30.13
C ASP A 990 -17.86 -18.81 -29.98
N GLU A 991 -16.93 -19.75 -30.24
CA GLU A 991 -17.09 -21.18 -29.93
C GLU A 991 -17.26 -21.44 -28.42
N LEU A 992 -16.47 -20.77 -27.57
CA LEU A 992 -16.54 -20.87 -26.11
C LEU A 992 -17.86 -20.29 -25.57
N MET A 993 -18.29 -19.13 -26.08
CA MET A 993 -19.57 -18.49 -25.73
C MET A 993 -20.78 -19.33 -26.16
N LYS A 994 -20.74 -19.97 -27.34
CA LYS A 994 -21.76 -20.93 -27.80
C LYS A 994 -21.82 -22.19 -26.92
N LYS A 995 -20.68 -22.66 -26.40
CA LYS A 995 -20.65 -23.83 -25.50
C LYS A 995 -21.20 -23.50 -24.11
N ALA A 996 -20.88 -22.32 -23.56
CA ALA A 996 -21.41 -21.87 -22.27
C ALA A 996 -22.93 -21.67 -22.28
N THR A 997 -23.46 -20.97 -23.28
CA THR A 997 -24.89 -20.62 -23.37
C THR A 997 -25.83 -21.82 -23.59
N VAL A 998 -25.30 -22.98 -24.02
CA VAL A 998 -26.09 -24.22 -24.21
C VAL A 998 -26.33 -24.99 -22.90
N GLU A 999 -25.46 -24.87 -21.89
CA GLU A 999 -25.65 -25.59 -20.62
C GLU A 999 -26.61 -24.88 -19.65
N GLU A 1000 -26.67 -23.54 -19.65
CA GLU A 1000 -27.58 -22.78 -18.78
C GLU A 1000 -29.08 -23.02 -19.08
N ASN A 1001 -29.42 -23.42 -20.30
CA ASN A 1001 -30.80 -23.63 -20.75
C ASN A 1001 -31.43 -24.97 -20.27
N LYS A 1002 -30.91 -25.59 -19.20
CA LYS A 1002 -31.43 -26.85 -18.62
C LYS A 1002 -31.46 -26.86 -17.08
N ALA A 1003 -32.21 -25.94 -16.50
CA ALA A 1003 -32.71 -26.05 -15.12
C ALA A 1003 -34.24 -25.85 -15.12
N ASP A 1004 -34.99 -26.90 -14.77
CA ASP A 1004 -36.46 -26.91 -14.86
C ASP A 1004 -37.15 -26.04 -13.81
N ALA A 1005 -38.33 -25.54 -14.16
CA ALA A 1005 -39.16 -24.71 -13.29
C ALA A 1005 -39.73 -25.47 -12.07
N ALA A 1006 -39.66 -24.83 -10.90
CA ALA A 1006 -40.36 -25.25 -9.68
C ALA A 1006 -41.12 -24.05 -9.07
N GLN A 1007 -42.28 -24.31 -8.47
CA GLN A 1007 -43.23 -23.29 -8.04
C GLN A 1007 -42.89 -22.68 -6.68
N GLU A 1008 -43.22 -21.40 -6.49
CA GLU A 1008 -43.09 -20.71 -5.21
C GLU A 1008 -44.28 -21.01 -4.27
N GLU A 1009 -43.99 -21.33 -3.01
CA GLU A 1009 -44.90 -21.09 -1.88
C GLU A 1009 -44.20 -20.14 -0.89
N GLU A 1010 -44.97 -19.20 -0.31
CA GLU A 1010 -44.46 -18.20 0.64
C GLU A 1010 -43.88 -18.82 1.93
N PRO A 1011 -42.88 -18.15 2.52
CA PRO A 1011 -42.84 -18.05 3.98
C PRO A 1011 -42.70 -16.60 4.46
N GLN A 1012 -43.65 -16.15 5.30
CA GLN A 1012 -43.62 -14.86 5.98
C GLN A 1012 -42.30 -14.62 6.75
N GLY A 1013 -41.55 -13.60 6.34
CA GLY A 1013 -40.21 -13.30 6.84
C GLY A 1013 -40.13 -12.57 8.19
N ILE A 1014 -38.91 -12.41 8.69
CA ILE A 1014 -38.57 -11.59 9.87
C ILE A 1014 -37.93 -10.27 9.37
N PRO A 1015 -38.22 -9.11 9.98
CA PRO A 1015 -37.64 -7.83 9.56
C PRO A 1015 -36.12 -7.85 9.39
N GLU A 1016 -35.65 -7.16 8.35
CA GLU A 1016 -34.32 -7.28 7.74
C GLU A 1016 -33.15 -7.06 8.72
N PHE A 1017 -33.36 -6.23 9.74
CA PHE A 1017 -32.45 -6.06 10.91
C PHE A 1017 -31.92 -7.40 11.46
N TRP A 1018 -32.78 -8.42 11.60
CA TRP A 1018 -32.36 -9.72 12.12
C TRP A 1018 -31.68 -10.61 11.07
N LEU A 1019 -31.94 -10.39 9.77
CA LEU A 1019 -31.25 -11.12 8.69
C LEU A 1019 -29.81 -10.62 8.52
N THR A 1020 -29.59 -9.31 8.58
CA THR A 1020 -28.25 -8.70 8.52
C THR A 1020 -27.36 -9.20 9.65
N ILE A 1021 -27.88 -9.23 10.90
CA ILE A 1021 -27.16 -9.70 12.09
C ILE A 1021 -26.67 -11.16 11.95
N PHE A 1022 -27.42 -12.05 11.27
CA PHE A 1022 -27.00 -13.45 11.07
C PHE A 1022 -26.15 -13.70 9.82
N ARG A 1023 -26.09 -12.74 8.87
CA ARG A 1023 -25.17 -12.82 7.71
C ARG A 1023 -23.74 -12.39 8.05
N SER A 1024 -23.54 -11.49 9.02
CA SER A 1024 -22.21 -11.00 9.44
C SER A 1024 -21.72 -11.64 10.74
N VAL A 1025 -21.33 -12.92 10.70
CA VAL A 1025 -21.01 -13.72 11.91
C VAL A 1025 -19.80 -13.17 12.69
N ASP A 1026 -18.82 -12.52 12.04
CA ASP A 1026 -17.66 -11.95 12.72
C ASP A 1026 -17.97 -10.64 13.47
N MET A 1027 -18.85 -9.78 12.96
CA MET A 1027 -19.18 -8.50 13.63
C MET A 1027 -20.00 -8.69 14.91
N LEU A 1028 -20.69 -9.82 15.07
CA LEU A 1028 -21.52 -10.09 16.25
C LEU A 1028 -20.71 -10.17 17.56
N SER A 1029 -19.42 -10.52 17.48
CA SER A 1029 -18.51 -10.54 18.63
C SER A 1029 -18.20 -9.14 19.13
N ASP A 1030 -17.82 -8.24 18.22
CA ASP A 1030 -17.38 -6.89 18.56
C ASP A 1030 -18.56 -5.98 18.95
N LEU A 1031 -19.71 -6.12 18.29
CA LEU A 1031 -20.90 -5.29 18.56
C LEU A 1031 -21.47 -5.54 19.98
N LEU A 1032 -21.31 -6.75 20.52
CA LEU A 1032 -21.66 -7.08 21.91
C LEU A 1032 -20.67 -6.52 22.95
N GLN A 1033 -19.41 -6.24 22.58
CA GLN A 1033 -18.46 -5.58 23.49
C GLN A 1033 -18.67 -4.06 23.53
N VAL A 1034 -19.04 -3.43 22.41
CA VAL A 1034 -19.16 -1.95 22.31
C VAL A 1034 -20.41 -1.38 23.01
N ILE A 1035 -21.51 -2.12 23.06
CA ILE A 1035 -22.80 -1.58 23.59
C ILE A 1035 -22.83 -1.56 25.13
N VAL A 1036 -22.17 -2.50 25.82
CA VAL A 1036 -22.25 -2.63 27.29
C VAL A 1036 -21.63 -1.44 28.04
N PRO A 1037 -20.45 -0.88 27.68
CA PRO A 1037 -19.87 0.25 28.40
C PRO A 1037 -20.61 1.58 28.17
N ARG A 1038 -21.16 1.81 26.97
CA ARG A 1038 -21.70 3.14 26.60
C ARG A 1038 -23.02 3.49 27.29
N LEU A 1039 -23.84 2.50 27.65
CA LEU A 1039 -25.11 2.72 28.36
C LEU A 1039 -24.97 3.12 29.85
N PHE A 1040 -23.76 3.07 30.43
CA PHE A 1040 -23.52 3.42 31.84
C PHE A 1040 -22.92 4.81 32.09
N SER A 1041 -22.67 5.60 31.03
CA SER A 1041 -22.07 6.95 31.16
C SER A 1041 -23.08 8.11 31.13
N PHE A 1042 -24.20 7.97 30.42
CA PHE A 1042 -25.20 9.04 30.24
C PHE A 1042 -26.34 9.02 31.29
N SER A 1043 -25.96 9.00 32.57
CA SER A 1043 -26.89 9.31 33.68
C SER A 1043 -26.19 9.86 34.93
N LEU A 1044 -25.21 10.75 34.77
CA LEU A 1044 -24.65 11.51 35.90
C LEU A 1044 -24.11 12.91 35.52
N LYS A 1045 -25.03 13.74 34.99
CA LYS A 1045 -24.97 15.21 34.72
C LYS A 1045 -24.34 15.65 33.39
N ALA A 1046 -24.89 16.77 32.91
CA ALA A 1046 -24.66 17.45 31.61
C ALA A 1046 -25.17 16.61 30.41
#